data_AF-A0A961SXC0-F1
#
_entry.id   AF-A0A961SXC0-F1
#
_cell.length_a   1.000
_cell.length_b   1.000
_cell.length_c   1.000
_cell.angle_alpha   90.00
_cell.angle_beta   90.00
_cell.angle_gamma   90.00
#
_symmetry.space_group_name_H-M   'P 1'
#
loop_
_entity.id
_entity.type
_entity.pdbx_description
1 polymer ?
#
loop_
_entity_poly.entity_id
_entity_poly.type
_entity_poly.pdbx_seq_one_letter_code
_entity_poly.pdbx_strand_id
1 'polypeptide(L)'
;MRTLGIDGGIASIGWAIIDQQDGAGASGIVECGTRMFNPPEGQSKSGPFLKNAERRSYRLQRRIVRRRAQRMREVRKLFADHGLIPSTDPNALAGQGMNPWDIRADALVRTIEPKELALALGHIAKHRGFKSNRKGERIPNEPIDASKAKTGEDSEKQGTLFGLAQTQQRLAAIRDDGTQYRTIGEMFARDPIYANRKRNRDGDYTRSILRDDLEAEVRQIFASQKRFANGIATQSLLDAFCKIAFVQRPMQSSLELVGNCPFVETEKRASAYAPSFERFRFLSKLVTLRIVSGRNMRSLSESEVRNCLTEYGTRQGMTWKNLRNILGLAASERFNGVGSDKEKNDFVRSAGACKGTKVLESVLIGTGTVSELEWQKLIADGKELDDAMTAVAFNEDLDVMRVALGQTGLGQRAVDALCDAATDGTFNFVKGTGHISCAAARRLNPHFERALRYDEACQAEGWDHAAQRGWKLDDIKSPVAQKAAREIMKQIKVLEDAYGPFDRIQIEMAREIGKSIEERRKIESGQNKRTVARQKSESDLKELIGVSHVRGADILRYELWKEQNGECLYTGKGISPSAILASDNSVQVDHILPFSRFADNSYLNKTLCFTDANQAKRNRTPFEWISADKPDDWDRFSKAVELCKSMKGIKKRNYLMMDAAEREGQFLERNLNDTRYALKVVLGLLKTRYPDELAGTNPDGSERKRRRVFARPGGITAALRRVWGLESLKKDSEGNRLADDRHHALDAIVTACCSEGLLQRATRVAQEQERRGQQFELRDLPPPWGDAASFRREVAEAVESVFVSRPASGRIRGKGHDATVKAIREIDGEERLVSRKSVNELNLPDLDRIPVPKPYGKIAEPAKLRYDMVEALRTWIEAGKPKDNPPRSPKGDVIKKVTLEPERKKNGSLGGTGVVIPLNGGSVDRADMVRVDVFSKPNAHGKEEYYLVPIYRSDAYSSDPDLAAAPPNRAVQANKPEYEWPVMGEDHQFHFSLMSFSLVEIIRPSGEIIRGYFRGLDRSTGAITLSEHNDSLSLVRGIGARTLLSFKKFNVDRLGCVHEVKRETRTWRGKVYT
;
A
#
# COMPACT_ATOMS: atom_id res chain seq x y z
N MET A 1 -30.28 -31.98 8.41
CA MET A 1 -29.89 -30.63 7.95
C MET A 1 -28.39 -30.59 7.73
N ARG A 2 -27.98 -30.39 6.49
CA ARG A 2 -26.57 -30.33 6.08
C ARG A 2 -26.03 -28.91 6.15
N THR A 3 -24.93 -28.74 6.88
CA THR A 3 -24.34 -27.43 7.15
C THR A 3 -22.89 -27.38 6.69
N LEU A 4 -22.56 -26.35 5.92
CA LEU A 4 -21.18 -26.01 5.55
C LEU A 4 -20.62 -24.95 6.49
N GLY A 5 -19.51 -25.24 7.16
CA GLY A 5 -18.67 -24.27 7.87
C GLY A 5 -17.46 -23.85 7.04
N ILE A 6 -17.16 -22.55 7.01
CA ILE A 6 -15.98 -21.98 6.35
C ILE A 6 -15.21 -21.09 7.32
N ASP A 7 -13.95 -21.43 7.57
CA ASP A 7 -12.92 -20.53 8.12
C ASP A 7 -12.07 -19.99 6.95
N GLY A 8 -12.29 -18.74 6.57
CA GLY A 8 -11.63 -18.13 5.42
C GLY A 8 -10.58 -17.09 5.82
N GLY A 9 -9.32 -17.34 5.48
CA GLY A 9 -8.21 -16.42 5.63
C GLY A 9 -7.72 -15.79 4.33
N ILE A 10 -6.65 -14.99 4.41
CA ILE A 10 -6.00 -14.40 3.23
C ILE A 10 -5.18 -15.40 2.39
N ALA A 11 -4.85 -16.56 2.97
CA ALA A 11 -3.99 -17.58 2.37
C ALA A 11 -4.45 -19.02 2.66
N SER A 12 -5.58 -19.18 3.36
CA SER A 12 -6.10 -20.46 3.82
C SER A 12 -7.63 -20.49 3.78
N ILE A 13 -8.18 -21.69 3.62
CA ILE A 13 -9.61 -21.97 3.70
C ILE A 13 -9.75 -23.29 4.45
N GLY A 14 -10.21 -23.21 5.70
CA GLY A 14 -10.78 -24.35 6.40
C GLY A 14 -12.22 -24.54 5.95
N TRP A 15 -12.63 -25.79 5.73
CA TRP A 15 -14.01 -26.14 5.44
C TRP A 15 -14.42 -27.41 6.16
N ALA A 16 -15.69 -27.48 6.55
CA ALA A 16 -16.26 -28.65 7.19
C ALA A 16 -17.73 -28.81 6.82
N ILE A 17 -18.17 -30.04 6.59
CA ILE A 17 -19.56 -30.39 6.33
C ILE A 17 -20.02 -31.24 7.50
N ILE A 18 -21.13 -30.84 8.11
CA ILE A 18 -21.77 -31.60 9.19
C ILE A 18 -23.23 -31.87 8.84
N ASP A 19 -23.74 -33.01 9.28
CA ASP A 19 -25.17 -33.30 9.29
C ASP A 19 -25.69 -33.18 10.73
N GLN A 20 -26.75 -32.39 10.89
CA GLN A 20 -27.49 -32.24 12.16
C GLN A 20 -28.94 -32.64 11.94
N GLN A 21 -29.46 -33.59 12.70
CA GLN A 21 -30.87 -33.96 12.68
C GLN A 21 -31.57 -33.59 13.99
N ASP A 22 -32.85 -33.20 13.89
CA ASP A 22 -33.74 -33.06 15.05
C ASP A 22 -34.37 -34.45 15.30
N GLY A 23 -34.00 -35.14 16.39
CA GLY A 23 -34.55 -36.45 16.77
C GLY A 23 -33.55 -37.63 16.70
N ALA A 24 -34.02 -38.85 16.40
CA ALA A 24 -33.27 -40.11 16.53
C ALA A 24 -32.25 -40.42 15.40
N GLY A 25 -31.95 -39.47 14.52
CA GLY A 25 -30.94 -39.64 13.47
C GLY A 25 -29.52 -39.27 13.92
N ALA A 26 -28.51 -39.82 13.25
CA ALA A 26 -27.11 -39.55 13.58
C ALA A 26 -26.71 -38.11 13.17
N SER A 27 -26.17 -37.35 14.13
CA SER A 27 -25.43 -36.10 13.88
C SER A 27 -23.93 -36.41 13.87
N GLY A 28 -23.16 -35.75 13.01
CA GLY A 28 -21.73 -36.01 12.90
C GLY A 28 -21.02 -35.18 11.82
N ILE A 29 -19.70 -35.33 11.78
CA ILE A 29 -18.84 -34.76 10.73
C ILE A 29 -18.95 -35.64 9.48
N VAL A 30 -19.34 -35.03 8.36
CA VAL A 30 -19.39 -35.72 7.06
C VAL A 30 -18.01 -35.72 6.41
N GLU A 31 -17.37 -34.54 6.35
CA GLU A 31 -16.02 -34.38 5.81
C GLU A 31 -15.45 -33.01 6.25
N CYS A 32 -14.12 -32.90 6.34
CA CYS A 32 -13.46 -31.61 6.53
C CYS A 32 -12.14 -31.50 5.78
N GLY A 33 -11.63 -30.28 5.61
CA GLY A 33 -10.33 -30.11 4.97
C GLY A 33 -9.77 -28.69 5.03
N THR A 34 -8.50 -28.59 4.66
CA THR A 34 -7.78 -27.32 4.53
C THR A 34 -7.25 -27.14 3.11
N ARG A 35 -7.58 -26.00 2.51
CA ARG A 35 -6.99 -25.54 1.25
C ARG A 35 -6.16 -24.28 1.48
N MET A 36 -4.85 -24.39 1.27
CA MET A 36 -3.95 -23.24 1.26
C MET A 36 -3.83 -22.66 -0.14
N PHE A 37 -3.51 -21.37 -0.24
CA PHE A 37 -3.23 -20.72 -1.51
C PHE A 37 -2.28 -19.54 -1.35
N ASN A 38 -1.53 -19.23 -2.40
CA ASN A 38 -0.56 -18.15 -2.35
C ASN A 38 -1.26 -16.77 -2.45
N PRO A 39 -1.16 -15.91 -1.41
CA PRO A 39 -1.62 -14.53 -1.51
C PRO A 39 -0.74 -13.75 -2.51
N PRO A 40 -1.23 -12.64 -3.10
CA PRO A 40 -0.47 -11.80 -4.03
C PRO A 40 0.57 -10.91 -3.31
N GLU A 41 1.31 -11.50 -2.40
CA GLU A 41 2.33 -10.88 -1.55
C GLU A 41 3.71 -11.46 -1.86
N GLY A 42 4.74 -10.63 -1.69
CA GLY A 42 6.15 -10.99 -1.73
C GLY A 42 6.78 -10.71 -0.38
N GLN A 43 8.02 -11.13 -0.20
CA GLN A 43 8.78 -10.95 1.04
C GLN A 43 10.06 -10.18 0.71
N SER A 44 10.41 -9.19 1.52
CA SER A 44 11.68 -8.48 1.46
C SER A 44 12.38 -8.54 2.82
N LYS A 45 13.60 -7.98 2.91
CA LYS A 45 14.28 -7.74 4.19
C LYS A 45 13.49 -6.82 5.13
N SER A 46 12.50 -6.11 4.58
CA SER A 46 11.66 -5.13 5.23
C SER A 46 10.21 -5.65 5.30
N GLY A 47 10.03 -6.94 5.58
CA GLY A 47 8.71 -7.57 5.72
C GLY A 47 7.98 -7.90 4.41
N PRO A 48 6.74 -8.42 4.51
CA PRO A 48 5.92 -8.74 3.35
C PRO A 48 5.36 -7.48 2.67
N PHE A 49 5.20 -7.53 1.35
CA PHE A 49 4.70 -6.42 0.54
C PHE A 49 3.78 -6.89 -0.58
N LEU A 50 2.91 -6.00 -1.07
CA LEU A 50 2.05 -6.30 -2.22
C LEU A 50 2.83 -6.32 -3.53
N LYS A 51 2.85 -7.47 -4.22
CA LYS A 51 3.47 -7.60 -5.56
C LYS A 51 2.90 -6.61 -6.59
N ASN A 52 1.62 -6.22 -6.46
CA ASN A 52 1.01 -5.25 -7.38
C ASN A 52 1.53 -3.82 -7.19
N ALA A 53 1.90 -3.42 -5.97
CA ALA A 53 2.47 -2.10 -5.71
C ALA A 53 3.85 -1.96 -6.37
N GLU A 54 4.69 -2.98 -6.21
CA GLU A 54 5.99 -3.08 -6.86
C GLU A 54 5.86 -3.10 -8.40
N ARG A 55 4.97 -3.95 -8.95
CA ARG A 55 4.66 -3.98 -10.39
C ARG A 55 4.23 -2.61 -10.92
N ARG A 56 3.41 -1.88 -10.16
CA ARG A 56 2.95 -0.52 -10.51
C ARG A 56 4.13 0.45 -10.53
N SER A 57 5.02 0.40 -9.54
CA SER A 57 6.23 1.23 -9.48
C SER A 57 7.12 1.01 -10.72
N TYR A 58 7.49 -0.23 -11.03
CA TYR A 58 8.29 -0.53 -12.22
C TYR A 58 7.59 -0.13 -13.53
N ARG A 59 6.27 -0.29 -13.62
CA ARG A 59 5.51 0.17 -14.79
C ARG A 59 5.56 1.69 -14.95
N LEU A 60 5.50 2.44 -13.85
CA LEU A 60 5.61 3.90 -13.88
C LEU A 60 7.03 4.33 -14.31
N GLN A 61 8.07 3.71 -13.75
CA GLN A 61 9.46 3.96 -14.15
C GLN A 61 9.68 3.68 -15.64
N ARG A 62 9.22 2.54 -16.17
CA ARG A 62 9.28 2.23 -17.61
C ARG A 62 8.59 3.29 -18.47
N ARG A 63 7.42 3.78 -18.05
CA ARG A 63 6.71 4.87 -18.74
C ARG A 63 7.53 6.16 -18.71
N ILE A 64 8.16 6.50 -17.59
CA ILE A 64 9.02 7.70 -17.46
C ILE A 64 10.23 7.60 -18.39
N VAL A 65 10.95 6.48 -18.37
CA VAL A 65 12.12 6.24 -19.22
C VAL A 65 11.74 6.31 -20.70
N ARG A 66 10.68 5.59 -21.10
CA ARG A 66 10.19 5.59 -22.49
C ARG A 66 9.79 6.98 -22.96
N ARG A 67 9.04 7.73 -22.16
CA ARG A 67 8.61 9.10 -22.50
C ARG A 67 9.77 10.08 -22.55
N ARG A 68 10.77 9.94 -21.69
CA ARG A 68 12.02 10.72 -21.77
C ARG A 68 12.74 10.42 -23.09
N ALA A 69 12.89 9.15 -23.45
CA ALA A 69 13.54 8.75 -24.70
C ALA A 69 12.79 9.28 -25.93
N GLN A 70 11.45 9.17 -25.95
CA GLN A 70 10.61 9.74 -27.01
C GLN A 70 10.79 11.26 -27.11
N ARG A 71 10.68 11.99 -26.00
CA ARG A 71 10.89 13.44 -25.99
C ARG A 71 12.26 13.83 -26.51
N MET A 72 13.32 13.14 -26.07
CA MET A 72 14.68 13.46 -26.55
C MET A 72 14.86 13.17 -28.04
N ARG A 73 14.15 12.18 -28.59
CA ARG A 73 14.12 11.92 -30.03
C ARG A 73 13.39 13.04 -30.79
N GLU A 74 12.24 13.48 -30.30
CA GLU A 74 11.49 14.60 -30.88
C GLU A 74 12.29 15.91 -30.82
N VAL A 75 12.98 16.18 -29.70
CA VAL A 75 13.89 17.32 -29.55
C VAL A 75 15.06 17.25 -30.54
N ARG A 76 15.71 16.09 -30.70
CA ARG A 76 16.79 15.93 -31.68
C ARG A 76 16.30 16.11 -33.11
N LYS A 77 15.11 15.62 -33.43
CA LYS A 77 14.47 15.86 -34.73
C LYS A 77 14.27 17.36 -34.95
N LEU A 78 13.65 18.06 -33.99
CA LEU A 78 13.44 19.51 -34.05
C LEU A 78 14.75 20.26 -34.29
N PHE A 79 15.83 19.88 -33.58
CA PHE A 79 17.14 20.51 -33.73
C PHE A 79 17.77 20.25 -35.10
N ALA A 80 17.64 19.04 -35.66
CA ALA A 80 18.13 18.73 -37.00
C ALA A 80 17.34 19.50 -38.08
N ASP A 81 16.01 19.55 -37.95
CA ASP A 81 15.12 20.28 -38.88
C ASP A 81 15.43 21.79 -38.90
N HIS A 82 15.99 22.35 -37.81
CA HIS A 82 16.41 23.75 -37.70
C HIS A 82 17.94 23.94 -37.86
N GLY A 83 18.68 22.92 -38.30
CA GLY A 83 20.11 23.03 -38.58
C GLY A 83 21.02 23.19 -37.35
N LEU A 84 20.53 22.94 -36.13
CA LEU A 84 21.34 23.08 -34.90
C LEU A 84 22.28 21.90 -34.67
N ILE A 85 21.95 20.72 -35.21
CA ILE A 85 22.77 19.51 -35.16
C ILE A 85 22.72 18.80 -36.51
N PRO A 86 23.78 18.05 -36.88
CA PRO A 86 23.88 17.44 -38.21
C PRO A 86 22.99 16.20 -38.39
N SER A 87 22.52 15.58 -37.30
CA SER A 87 21.70 14.37 -37.37
C SER A 87 20.89 14.15 -36.09
N THR A 88 19.93 13.22 -36.14
CA THR A 88 19.11 12.83 -34.98
C THR A 88 19.77 11.81 -34.04
N ASP A 89 21.04 11.46 -34.30
CA ASP A 89 21.79 10.47 -33.54
C ASP A 89 21.87 10.84 -32.04
N PRO A 90 21.75 9.88 -31.10
CA PRO A 90 21.88 10.17 -29.67
C PRO A 90 23.18 10.90 -29.28
N ASN A 91 24.29 10.61 -29.97
CA ASN A 91 25.61 11.23 -29.75
C ASN A 91 25.72 12.61 -30.40
N ALA A 92 24.77 13.03 -31.25
CA ALA A 92 24.72 14.39 -31.78
C ALA A 92 24.52 15.46 -30.69
N LEU A 93 24.17 15.07 -29.45
CA LEU A 93 24.13 15.94 -28.27
C LEU A 93 25.22 15.60 -27.22
N ALA A 94 26.22 14.78 -27.57
CA ALA A 94 27.38 14.58 -26.72
C ALA A 94 28.24 15.85 -26.73
N GLY A 95 28.50 16.43 -25.55
CA GLY A 95 29.36 17.60 -25.41
C GLY A 95 30.82 17.19 -25.58
N GLN A 96 31.54 17.83 -26.51
CA GLN A 96 33.00 17.71 -26.69
C GLN A 96 33.74 18.49 -25.58
N GLY A 97 33.49 18.15 -24.30
CA GLY A 97 34.02 18.90 -23.16
C GLY A 97 33.28 20.20 -22.80
N MET A 98 32.27 20.60 -23.58
CA MET A 98 31.44 21.77 -23.30
C MET A 98 30.46 21.53 -22.14
N ASN A 99 30.44 22.43 -21.15
CA ASN A 99 29.54 22.35 -20.00
C ASN A 99 28.21 23.06 -20.31
N PRO A 100 27.07 22.34 -20.35
CA PRO A 100 25.78 22.93 -20.70
C PRO A 100 25.28 23.98 -19.71
N TRP A 101 25.74 23.98 -18.46
CA TRP A 101 25.38 25.03 -17.50
C TRP A 101 26.04 26.37 -17.85
N ASP A 102 27.31 26.34 -18.24
CA ASP A 102 28.05 27.54 -18.60
C ASP A 102 27.50 28.13 -19.89
N ILE A 103 27.18 27.29 -20.88
CA ILE A 103 26.50 27.72 -22.12
C ILE A 103 25.16 28.40 -21.81
N ARG A 104 24.36 27.85 -20.89
CA ARG A 104 23.06 28.44 -20.51
C ARG A 104 23.22 29.84 -19.88
N ALA A 105 24.27 30.06 -19.11
CA ALA A 105 24.60 31.37 -18.54
C ALA A 105 25.14 32.33 -19.61
N ASP A 106 26.07 31.87 -20.43
CA ASP A 106 26.70 32.62 -21.51
C ASP A 106 25.71 33.10 -22.57
N ALA A 107 24.68 32.29 -22.86
CA ALA A 107 23.59 32.62 -23.76
C ALA A 107 22.81 33.89 -23.37
N LEU A 108 22.99 34.40 -22.15
CA LEU A 108 22.37 35.64 -21.69
C LEU A 108 23.22 36.88 -21.97
N VAL A 109 24.51 36.70 -22.31
CA VAL A 109 25.50 37.81 -22.39
C VAL A 109 26.32 37.82 -23.69
N ARG A 110 26.30 36.74 -24.48
CA ARG A 110 26.94 36.68 -25.80
C ARG A 110 26.09 35.91 -26.82
N THR A 111 26.41 36.06 -28.10
CA THR A 111 25.93 35.15 -29.14
C THR A 111 26.44 33.72 -28.89
N ILE A 112 25.60 32.73 -29.15
CA ILE A 112 25.96 31.31 -29.07
C ILE A 112 25.79 30.60 -30.41
N GLU A 113 26.64 29.60 -30.64
CA GLU A 113 26.63 28.79 -31.86
C GLU A 113 25.42 27.83 -31.91
N PRO A 114 25.01 27.35 -33.11
CA PRO A 114 23.89 26.41 -33.26
C PRO A 114 24.01 25.17 -32.35
N LYS A 115 25.23 24.61 -32.27
CA LYS A 115 25.53 23.46 -31.42
C LYS A 115 25.43 23.78 -29.93
N GLU A 116 25.88 24.97 -29.51
CA GLU A 116 25.78 25.43 -28.12
C GLU A 116 24.31 25.56 -27.70
N LEU A 117 23.48 26.17 -28.55
CA LEU A 117 22.04 26.27 -28.31
C LEU A 117 21.38 24.89 -28.21
N ALA A 118 21.73 23.94 -29.09
CA ALA A 118 21.25 22.56 -29.00
C ALA A 118 21.66 21.85 -27.70
N LEU A 119 22.88 22.06 -27.21
CA LEU A 119 23.36 21.49 -25.95
C LEU A 119 22.62 22.08 -24.74
N ALA A 120 22.43 23.40 -24.70
CA ALA A 120 21.69 24.09 -23.64
C ALA A 120 20.22 23.62 -23.58
N LEU A 121 19.51 23.69 -24.70
CA LEU A 121 18.10 23.28 -24.80
C LEU A 121 17.92 21.77 -24.60
N GLY A 122 18.82 20.96 -25.17
CA GLY A 122 18.83 19.50 -24.99
C GLY A 122 19.03 19.09 -23.53
N HIS A 123 19.90 19.81 -22.81
CA HIS A 123 20.10 19.62 -21.37
C HIS A 123 18.82 19.94 -20.57
N ILE A 124 18.17 21.08 -20.85
CA ILE A 124 16.89 21.47 -20.22
C ILE A 124 15.80 20.43 -20.51
N ALA A 125 15.63 19.99 -21.76
CA ALA A 125 14.62 19.00 -22.13
C ALA A 125 14.85 17.64 -21.44
N LYS A 126 16.11 17.23 -21.24
CA LYS A 126 16.47 15.99 -20.52
C LYS A 126 16.16 16.12 -19.03
N HIS A 127 16.36 17.30 -18.46
CA HIS A 127 16.27 17.62 -17.02
C HIS A 127 15.17 18.65 -16.69
N ARG A 128 13.99 18.49 -17.29
CA ARG A 128 12.86 19.45 -17.31
C ARG A 128 12.12 19.78 -15.99
N GLY A 129 12.75 19.56 -14.84
CA GLY A 129 12.19 19.96 -13.54
C GLY A 129 10.87 19.30 -13.10
N PHE A 130 10.44 19.67 -11.90
CA PHE A 130 9.18 19.27 -11.26
C PHE A 130 8.03 20.20 -11.66
N LYS A 131 6.81 19.67 -11.81
CA LYS A 131 5.59 20.46 -12.03
C LYS A 131 4.46 19.84 -11.22
N SER A 132 3.80 20.63 -10.37
CA SER A 132 2.68 20.15 -9.56
C SER A 132 1.46 19.89 -10.45
N ASN A 133 0.66 18.89 -10.09
CA ASN A 133 -0.65 18.62 -10.71
C ASN A 133 -1.81 18.94 -9.76
N ARG A 134 -1.54 19.54 -8.59
CA ARG A 134 -2.60 19.83 -7.61
C ARG A 134 -3.26 21.15 -7.93
N LYS A 135 -4.59 21.19 -7.79
CA LYS A 135 -5.36 22.45 -7.69
C LYS A 135 -4.88 23.26 -6.49
N GLY A 136 -4.91 24.59 -6.57
CA GLY A 136 -4.47 25.44 -5.45
C GLY A 136 -2.95 25.56 -5.24
N GLU A 137 -2.13 24.82 -5.99
CA GLU A 137 -0.65 24.89 -5.92
C GLU A 137 -0.04 25.37 -7.25
N ARG A 138 -0.86 25.94 -8.13
CA ARG A 138 -0.51 26.38 -9.48
C ARG A 138 -0.64 27.90 -9.62
N ILE A 139 -0.35 28.64 -8.56
CA ILE A 139 -0.26 30.10 -8.62
C ILE A 139 1.08 30.43 -9.31
N PRO A 140 1.06 30.99 -10.53
CA PRO A 140 2.29 31.36 -11.22
C PRO A 140 3.09 32.37 -10.38
N ASN A 141 4.40 32.17 -10.26
CA ASN A 141 5.34 33.08 -9.59
C ASN A 141 5.20 33.24 -8.05
N GLU A 142 4.42 32.41 -7.35
CA GLU A 142 4.49 32.35 -5.89
C GLU A 142 5.62 31.43 -5.40
N PRO A 143 6.44 31.84 -4.41
CA PRO A 143 7.44 30.98 -3.80
C PRO A 143 6.78 29.71 -3.24
N ILE A 144 7.41 28.56 -3.48
CA ILE A 144 6.95 27.31 -2.87
C ILE A 144 7.08 27.45 -1.35
N ASP A 145 5.94 27.42 -0.69
CA ASP A 145 5.89 27.34 0.76
C ASP A 145 6.42 25.97 1.21
N ALA A 146 7.64 25.97 1.76
CA ALA A 146 8.28 24.79 2.34
C ALA A 146 7.40 24.15 3.43
N SER A 147 6.51 24.94 4.05
CA SER A 147 5.52 24.43 4.99
C SER A 147 4.56 23.44 4.35
N LYS A 148 4.20 23.56 3.06
CA LYS A 148 3.18 22.72 2.38
C LYS A 148 3.68 21.30 2.04
N ALA A 149 4.94 20.96 2.34
CA ALA A 149 5.43 19.58 2.28
C ALA A 149 4.61 18.68 3.23
N LYS A 150 3.84 17.72 2.67
CA LYS A 150 3.05 16.79 3.48
C LYS A 150 3.98 15.88 4.29
N THR A 151 3.73 15.77 5.59
CA THR A 151 4.25 14.72 6.49
C THR A 151 3.61 13.38 6.15
N GLY A 152 4.31 12.59 5.34
CA GLY A 152 4.01 11.20 5.04
C GLY A 152 5.32 10.43 4.87
N GLU A 153 5.25 9.10 4.86
CA GLU A 153 6.39 8.15 4.91
C GLU A 153 7.45 8.27 3.78
N ASP A 154 7.25 9.12 2.75
CA ASP A 154 8.18 9.32 1.63
C ASP A 154 9.10 10.54 1.87
N SER A 155 10.22 10.32 2.56
CA SER A 155 11.26 11.34 2.82
C SER A 155 11.79 12.03 1.54
N GLU A 156 11.81 11.34 0.41
CA GLU A 156 12.28 11.88 -0.87
C GLU A 156 11.37 12.99 -1.42
N LYS A 157 10.05 12.85 -1.26
CA LYS A 157 9.07 13.85 -1.74
C LYS A 157 9.16 15.14 -0.94
N GLN A 158 9.37 15.03 0.37
CA GLN A 158 9.58 16.17 1.26
C GLN A 158 10.88 16.88 0.94
N GLY A 159 11.98 16.12 0.82
CA GLY A 159 13.27 16.66 0.42
C GLY A 159 13.19 17.40 -0.92
N THR A 160 12.46 16.87 -1.90
CA THR A 160 12.26 17.52 -3.20
C THR A 160 11.54 18.87 -3.08
N LEU A 161 10.41 18.93 -2.35
CA LEU A 161 9.66 20.19 -2.18
C LEU A 161 10.46 21.25 -1.42
N PHE A 162 11.13 20.84 -0.34
CA PHE A 162 12.03 21.70 0.41
C PHE A 162 13.18 22.22 -0.45
N GLY A 163 13.80 21.34 -1.24
CA GLY A 163 14.86 21.70 -2.16
C GLY A 163 14.41 22.66 -3.27
N LEU A 164 13.17 22.54 -3.74
CA LEU A 164 12.60 23.50 -4.68
C LEU A 164 12.40 24.88 -4.03
N ALA A 165 11.89 24.94 -2.80
CA ALA A 165 11.73 26.19 -2.04
C ALA A 165 13.07 26.90 -1.82
N GLN A 166 14.12 26.17 -1.44
CA GLN A 166 15.48 26.73 -1.32
C GLN A 166 16.01 27.25 -2.66
N THR A 167 15.78 26.50 -3.74
CA THR A 167 16.23 26.90 -5.08
C THR A 167 15.54 28.19 -5.51
N GLN A 168 14.24 28.33 -5.25
CA GLN A 168 13.46 29.54 -5.50
C GLN A 168 13.95 30.73 -4.66
N GLN A 169 14.14 30.52 -3.36
CA GLN A 169 14.66 31.56 -2.46
C GLN A 169 16.03 32.07 -2.91
N ARG A 170 16.91 31.17 -3.35
CA ARG A 170 18.25 31.53 -3.82
C ARG A 170 18.23 32.22 -5.19
N LEU A 171 17.32 31.83 -6.09
CA LEU A 171 17.09 32.53 -7.35
C LEU A 171 16.55 33.95 -7.10
N ALA A 172 15.71 34.13 -6.07
CA ALA A 172 15.12 35.40 -5.66
C ALA A 172 16.07 36.31 -4.86
N ALA A 173 17.16 35.79 -4.33
CA ALA A 173 18.04 36.51 -3.43
C ALA A 173 18.89 37.57 -4.17
N ILE A 174 19.00 38.75 -3.56
CA ILE A 174 19.96 39.79 -3.96
C ILE A 174 21.34 39.36 -3.45
N ARG A 175 22.33 39.35 -4.35
CA ARG A 175 23.72 38.99 -4.07
C ARG A 175 24.47 40.19 -3.49
N ASP A 176 25.67 39.95 -2.95
CA ASP A 176 26.51 40.99 -2.34
C ASP A 176 26.88 42.12 -3.31
N ASP A 177 26.87 41.86 -4.63
CA ASP A 177 27.09 42.84 -5.69
C ASP A 177 25.83 43.64 -6.08
N GLY A 178 24.75 43.51 -5.31
CA GLY A 178 23.45 44.16 -5.56
C GLY A 178 22.64 43.54 -6.70
N THR A 179 23.12 42.46 -7.33
CA THR A 179 22.45 41.82 -8.48
C THR A 179 21.67 40.58 -8.08
N GLN A 180 20.67 40.22 -8.87
CA GLN A 180 19.96 38.95 -8.77
C GLN A 180 20.33 38.05 -9.96
N TYR A 181 20.32 36.74 -9.77
CA TYR A 181 20.42 35.80 -10.90
C TYR A 181 19.22 35.93 -11.83
N ARG A 182 19.46 35.96 -13.13
CA ARG A 182 18.41 36.09 -14.15
C ARG A 182 17.69 34.76 -14.38
N THR A 183 18.44 33.66 -14.36
CA THR A 183 17.93 32.32 -14.65
C THR A 183 18.53 31.25 -13.73
N ILE A 184 17.86 30.08 -13.65
CA ILE A 184 18.40 28.91 -12.96
C ILE A 184 19.72 28.44 -13.57
N GLY A 185 19.86 28.49 -14.90
CA GLY A 185 21.09 28.14 -15.61
C GLY A 185 22.27 28.98 -15.15
N GLU A 186 22.09 30.31 -15.10
CA GLU A 186 23.08 31.25 -14.59
C GLU A 186 23.43 30.98 -13.13
N MET A 187 22.42 30.85 -12.25
CA MET A 187 22.64 30.57 -10.84
C MET A 187 23.46 29.29 -10.64
N PHE A 188 23.09 28.20 -11.31
CA PHE A 188 23.80 26.93 -11.17
C PHE A 188 25.21 26.96 -11.76
N ALA A 189 25.48 27.80 -12.76
CA ALA A 189 26.80 27.96 -13.35
C ALA A 189 27.73 28.82 -12.47
N ARG A 190 27.20 29.92 -11.91
CA ARG A 190 28.00 30.98 -11.29
C ARG A 190 28.04 30.94 -9.76
N ASP A 191 27.02 30.38 -9.11
CA ASP A 191 26.99 30.36 -7.65
C ASP A 191 28.02 29.37 -7.06
N PRO A 192 28.89 29.81 -6.12
CA PRO A 192 29.90 28.96 -5.49
C PRO A 192 29.36 27.67 -4.88
N ILE A 193 28.11 27.66 -4.39
CA ILE A 193 27.50 26.47 -3.77
C ILE A 193 27.32 25.31 -4.76
N TYR A 194 27.27 25.61 -6.07
CA TYR A 194 27.09 24.65 -7.14
C TYR A 194 28.38 24.36 -7.93
N ALA A 195 29.50 25.00 -7.59
CA ALA A 195 30.80 24.81 -8.25
C ALA A 195 31.19 23.33 -8.32
N ASN A 196 31.15 22.65 -7.16
CA ASN A 196 31.51 21.23 -7.04
C ASN A 196 30.42 20.27 -7.53
N ARG A 197 29.13 20.63 -7.38
CA ARG A 197 28.01 19.73 -7.72
C ARG A 197 26.73 20.47 -8.08
N LYS A 198 26.25 20.18 -9.29
CA LYS A 198 25.03 20.75 -9.89
C LYS A 198 23.81 19.79 -9.90
N ARG A 199 23.91 18.61 -9.27
CA ARG A 199 22.84 17.57 -9.26
C ARG A 199 22.55 17.05 -7.84
N ASN A 200 21.30 16.62 -7.62
CA ASN A 200 20.86 15.96 -6.39
C ASN A 200 21.62 14.64 -6.13
N ARG A 201 21.61 14.20 -4.87
CA ARG A 201 22.09 12.87 -4.42
C ARG A 201 21.19 12.34 -3.31
N ASP A 202 21.38 11.08 -2.93
CA ASP A 202 20.62 10.46 -1.84
C ASP A 202 20.71 11.33 -0.56
N GLY A 203 19.55 11.76 -0.05
CA GLY A 203 19.42 12.61 1.13
C GLY A 203 19.68 14.11 0.90
N ASP A 204 20.03 14.55 -0.30
CA ASP A 204 20.24 15.97 -0.64
C ASP A 204 19.53 16.34 -1.95
N TYR A 205 18.43 17.06 -1.79
CA TYR A 205 17.49 17.45 -2.83
C TYR A 205 17.52 18.96 -3.14
N THR A 206 18.49 19.69 -2.60
CA THR A 206 18.62 21.16 -2.67
C THR A 206 18.97 21.69 -4.07
N ARG A 207 19.04 20.81 -5.08
CA ARG A 207 19.26 21.12 -6.50
C ARG A 207 18.02 20.74 -7.34
N SER A 208 16.84 20.74 -6.71
CA SER A 208 15.56 20.48 -7.37
C SER A 208 15.04 21.76 -8.02
N ILE A 209 14.57 21.68 -9.26
CA ILE A 209 14.21 22.84 -10.08
C ILE A 209 12.75 22.74 -10.52
N LEU A 210 12.01 23.85 -10.52
CA LEU A 210 10.66 23.88 -11.09
C LEU A 210 10.73 23.86 -12.61
N ARG A 211 9.75 23.22 -13.23
CA ARG A 211 9.62 23.21 -14.67
C ARG A 211 9.37 24.61 -15.22
N ASP A 212 8.61 25.42 -14.49
CA ASP A 212 8.23 26.76 -14.94
C ASP A 212 9.47 27.69 -14.95
N ASP A 213 10.41 27.55 -14.01
CA ASP A 213 11.69 28.27 -14.05
C ASP A 213 12.51 27.94 -15.31
N LEU A 214 12.53 26.66 -15.70
CA LEU A 214 13.25 26.22 -16.89
C LEU A 214 12.59 26.71 -18.17
N GLU A 215 11.26 26.84 -18.17
CA GLU A 215 10.53 27.44 -19.30
C GLU A 215 10.81 28.94 -19.39
N ALA A 216 10.80 29.65 -18.26
CA ALA A 216 11.18 31.07 -18.19
C ALA A 216 12.63 31.29 -18.67
N GLU A 217 13.56 30.44 -18.23
CA GLU A 217 14.96 30.48 -18.68
C GLU A 217 15.09 30.32 -20.19
N VAL A 218 14.38 29.37 -20.80
CA VAL A 218 14.41 29.18 -22.25
C VAL A 218 13.90 30.42 -22.97
N ARG A 219 12.79 31.01 -22.51
CA ARG A 219 12.26 32.25 -23.10
C ARG A 219 13.26 33.40 -22.99
N GLN A 220 13.96 33.49 -21.86
CA GLN A 220 14.98 34.53 -21.64
C GLN A 220 16.23 34.32 -22.50
N ILE A 221 16.68 33.08 -22.69
CA ILE A 221 17.76 32.74 -23.62
C ILE A 221 17.40 33.21 -25.04
N PHE A 222 16.20 32.87 -25.53
CA PHE A 222 15.76 33.31 -26.86
C PHE A 222 15.64 34.84 -26.97
N ALA A 223 15.14 35.51 -25.92
CA ALA A 223 15.07 36.96 -25.87
C ALA A 223 16.47 37.62 -25.97
N SER A 224 17.45 37.11 -25.21
CA SER A 224 18.84 37.59 -25.28
C SER A 224 19.47 37.32 -26.65
N GLN A 225 19.31 36.12 -27.21
CA GLN A 225 19.86 35.80 -28.53
C GLN A 225 19.24 36.65 -29.66
N LYS A 226 17.95 36.96 -29.57
CA LYS A 226 17.30 37.90 -30.48
C LYS A 226 17.86 39.32 -30.35
N ARG A 227 18.14 39.78 -29.12
CA ARG A 227 18.80 41.08 -28.86
C ARG A 227 20.20 41.14 -29.48
N PHE A 228 20.92 40.03 -29.54
CA PHE A 228 22.21 39.92 -30.20
C PHE A 228 22.13 39.68 -31.72
N ALA A 229 20.94 39.84 -32.32
CA ALA A 229 20.70 39.60 -33.75
C ALA A 229 21.07 38.17 -34.21
N ASN A 230 21.00 37.17 -33.33
CA ASN A 230 21.31 35.79 -33.68
C ASN A 230 20.16 35.12 -34.45
N GLY A 231 20.35 34.90 -35.75
CA GLY A 231 19.33 34.37 -36.67
C GLY A 231 18.81 32.96 -36.34
N ILE A 232 19.50 32.19 -35.50
CA ILE A 232 19.07 30.84 -35.10
C ILE A 232 17.92 30.87 -34.07
N ALA A 233 17.76 31.97 -33.32
CA ALA A 233 16.81 32.09 -32.23
C ALA A 233 15.42 32.54 -32.72
N THR A 234 14.78 31.69 -33.54
CA THR A 234 13.46 31.99 -34.12
C THR A 234 12.31 31.72 -33.15
N GLN A 235 11.21 32.47 -33.29
CA GLN A 235 9.98 32.25 -32.51
C GLN A 235 9.38 30.85 -32.76
N SER A 236 9.44 30.38 -34.02
CA SER A 236 8.97 29.04 -34.41
C SER A 236 9.71 27.94 -33.65
N LEU A 237 11.05 28.03 -33.54
CA LEU A 237 11.86 27.09 -32.78
C LEU A 237 11.52 27.14 -31.28
N LEU A 238 11.36 28.33 -30.69
CA LEU A 238 10.99 28.50 -29.29
C LEU A 238 9.65 27.81 -28.97
N ASP A 239 8.62 28.09 -29.77
CA ASP A 239 7.27 27.53 -29.54
C ASP A 239 7.23 26.02 -29.74
N ALA A 240 7.89 25.51 -30.79
CA ALA A 240 8.02 24.09 -31.04
C ALA A 240 8.79 23.38 -29.91
N PHE A 241 9.88 23.98 -29.44
CA PHE A 241 10.66 23.42 -28.34
C PHE A 241 9.85 23.38 -27.04
N CYS A 242 9.18 24.47 -26.66
CA CYS A 242 8.37 24.51 -25.45
C CYS A 242 7.25 23.46 -25.46
N LYS A 243 6.56 23.28 -26.60
CA LYS A 243 5.54 22.24 -26.80
C LYS A 243 6.07 20.82 -26.59
N ILE A 244 7.32 20.55 -26.96
CA ILE A 244 7.93 19.22 -26.78
C ILE A 244 8.53 19.05 -25.36
N ALA A 245 9.27 20.06 -24.89
CA ALA A 245 10.05 19.99 -23.66
C ALA A 245 9.17 19.95 -22.40
N PHE A 246 8.17 20.83 -22.34
CA PHE A 246 7.46 21.13 -21.09
C PHE A 246 6.07 20.49 -20.96
N VAL A 247 5.55 19.87 -22.03
CA VAL A 247 4.25 19.21 -22.01
C VAL A 247 4.15 18.11 -20.96
N GLN A 248 3.01 18.10 -20.26
CA GLN A 248 2.62 17.09 -19.30
C GLN A 248 1.25 16.55 -19.71
N ARG A 249 1.11 15.22 -19.74
CA ARG A 249 -0.20 14.62 -20.01
C ARG A 249 -1.13 14.91 -18.84
N PRO A 250 -2.40 15.25 -19.10
CA PRO A 250 -3.34 15.59 -18.05
C PRO A 250 -3.59 14.40 -17.12
N MET A 251 -3.93 14.69 -15.87
CA MET A 251 -4.38 13.65 -14.95
C MET A 251 -5.80 13.20 -15.32
N GLN A 252 -6.05 11.90 -15.24
CA GLN A 252 -7.38 11.36 -15.50
C GLN A 252 -8.34 11.73 -14.36
N SER A 253 -9.60 11.93 -14.72
CA SER A 253 -10.68 12.10 -13.75
C SER A 253 -10.74 10.90 -12.80
N SER A 254 -11.01 11.18 -11.53
CA SER A 254 -11.30 10.14 -10.53
C SER A 254 -12.77 9.73 -10.50
N LEU A 255 -13.64 10.36 -11.30
CA LEU A 255 -15.08 10.10 -11.33
C LEU A 255 -15.40 8.64 -11.69
N GLU A 256 -14.63 8.03 -12.58
CA GLU A 256 -14.80 6.61 -12.94
C GLU A 256 -14.56 5.64 -11.76
N LEU A 257 -13.78 6.07 -10.77
CA LEU A 257 -13.51 5.29 -9.55
C LEU A 257 -14.65 5.39 -8.54
N VAL A 258 -15.58 6.33 -8.73
CA VAL A 258 -16.74 6.51 -7.87
C VAL A 258 -17.75 5.39 -8.15
N GLY A 259 -18.24 4.78 -7.07
CA GLY A 259 -19.27 3.75 -7.15
C GLY A 259 -20.63 4.34 -7.56
N ASN A 260 -21.49 3.50 -8.12
CA ASN A 260 -22.84 3.92 -8.51
C ASN A 260 -23.77 4.02 -7.28
N CYS A 261 -24.85 4.78 -7.44
CA CYS A 261 -25.92 4.89 -6.45
C CYS A 261 -26.71 3.57 -6.34
N PRO A 262 -27.15 3.16 -5.14
CA PRO A 262 -27.99 1.97 -4.96
C PRO A 262 -29.43 2.14 -5.47
N PHE A 263 -29.93 3.37 -5.62
CA PHE A 263 -31.31 3.66 -6.06
C PHE A 263 -31.41 4.00 -7.55
N VAL A 264 -30.40 4.69 -8.08
CA VAL A 264 -30.31 5.08 -9.48
C VAL A 264 -29.01 4.52 -10.04
N GLU A 265 -29.04 3.27 -10.50
CA GLU A 265 -27.82 2.50 -10.81
C GLU A 265 -26.97 3.07 -11.95
N THR A 266 -27.58 3.86 -12.83
CA THR A 266 -26.91 4.58 -13.93
C THR A 266 -26.09 5.78 -13.44
N GLU A 267 -26.38 6.28 -12.23
CA GLU A 267 -25.79 7.49 -11.68
C GLU A 267 -24.65 7.21 -10.70
N LYS A 268 -23.64 8.09 -10.71
CA LYS A 268 -22.55 8.07 -9.74
C LYS A 268 -23.00 8.61 -8.39
N ARG A 269 -22.37 8.13 -7.31
CA ARG A 269 -22.59 8.71 -5.98
C ARG A 269 -22.15 10.17 -5.96
N ALA A 270 -22.92 10.99 -5.24
CA ALA A 270 -22.71 12.42 -5.12
C ALA A 270 -21.34 12.76 -4.53
N SER A 271 -20.79 13.93 -4.88
CA SER A 271 -19.78 14.58 -4.04
C SER A 271 -20.37 14.81 -2.64
N ALA A 272 -19.56 14.62 -1.59
CA ALA A 272 -20.00 14.86 -0.22
C ALA A 272 -20.33 16.33 0.09
N TYR A 273 -20.07 17.25 -0.84
CA TYR A 273 -20.31 18.68 -0.76
C TYR A 273 -21.21 19.19 -1.89
N ALA A 274 -21.82 18.29 -2.68
CA ALA A 274 -22.79 18.68 -3.72
C ALA A 274 -24.07 19.23 -3.08
N PRO A 275 -24.62 20.37 -3.55
CA PRO A 275 -25.75 21.04 -2.91
C PRO A 275 -26.95 20.14 -2.60
N SER A 276 -27.39 19.30 -3.54
CA SER A 276 -28.53 18.42 -3.31
C SER A 276 -28.24 17.35 -2.25
N PHE A 277 -27.00 16.87 -2.17
CA PHE A 277 -26.58 15.90 -1.17
C PHE A 277 -26.33 16.55 0.21
N GLU A 278 -25.85 17.81 0.24
CA GLU A 278 -25.79 18.58 1.48
C GLU A 278 -27.19 18.79 2.05
N ARG A 279 -28.17 19.15 1.21
CA ARG A 279 -29.57 19.32 1.58
C ARG A 279 -30.17 18.01 2.08
N PHE A 280 -29.91 16.90 1.39
CA PHE A 280 -30.33 15.56 1.81
C PHE A 280 -29.82 15.22 3.21
N ARG A 281 -28.54 15.42 3.50
CA ARG A 281 -27.99 15.11 4.83
C ARG A 281 -28.58 16.02 5.92
N PHE A 282 -28.75 17.30 5.61
CA PHE A 282 -29.35 18.28 6.52
C PHE A 282 -30.78 17.87 6.89
N LEU A 283 -31.62 17.65 5.89
CA LEU A 283 -33.02 17.26 6.03
C LEU A 283 -33.19 15.88 6.69
N SER A 284 -32.45 14.87 6.22
CA SER A 284 -32.46 13.53 6.81
C SER A 284 -32.08 13.56 8.29
N LYS A 285 -31.12 14.43 8.67
CA LYS A 285 -30.78 14.62 10.07
C LYS A 285 -31.93 15.27 10.83
N LEU A 286 -32.54 16.34 10.32
CA LEU A 286 -33.68 17.03 10.95
C LEU A 286 -34.85 16.09 11.26
N VAL A 287 -35.31 15.28 10.30
CA VAL A 287 -36.48 14.39 10.49
C VAL A 287 -36.24 13.27 11.52
N THR A 288 -34.97 12.92 11.76
CA THR A 288 -34.59 11.95 12.79
C THR A 288 -34.40 12.58 14.17
N LEU A 289 -34.41 13.91 14.29
CA LEU A 289 -34.29 14.59 15.57
C LEU A 289 -35.49 14.30 16.45
N ARG A 290 -35.24 14.29 17.76
CA ARG A 290 -36.26 14.18 18.79
C ARG A 290 -36.06 15.29 19.82
N ILE A 291 -37.12 16.01 20.13
CA ILE A 291 -37.15 17.00 21.21
C ILE A 291 -37.71 16.31 22.45
N VAL A 292 -37.01 16.49 23.56
CA VAL A 292 -37.36 15.95 24.88
C VAL A 292 -37.85 17.09 25.76
N SER A 293 -39.03 16.92 26.34
CA SER A 293 -39.62 17.80 27.34
C SER A 293 -40.12 16.96 28.51
N GLY A 294 -39.36 16.92 29.61
CA GLY A 294 -39.62 15.98 30.71
C GLY A 294 -39.53 14.52 30.26
N ARG A 295 -40.63 13.77 30.37
CA ARG A 295 -40.73 12.37 29.90
C ARG A 295 -41.24 12.26 28.45
N ASN A 296 -41.72 13.35 27.87
CA ASN A 296 -42.29 13.36 26.53
C ASN A 296 -41.17 13.52 25.49
N MET A 297 -41.29 12.77 24.40
CA MET A 297 -40.38 12.84 23.26
C MET A 297 -41.19 13.01 21.99
N ARG A 298 -40.89 14.03 21.19
CA ARG A 298 -41.58 14.31 19.92
C ARG A 298 -40.62 14.48 18.76
N SER A 299 -41.11 14.23 17.55
CA SER A 299 -40.45 14.60 16.29
C SER A 299 -40.69 16.07 15.96
N LEU A 300 -39.97 16.60 14.98
CA LEU A 300 -40.29 17.90 14.38
C LEU A 300 -41.53 17.81 13.49
N SER A 301 -42.34 18.86 13.46
CA SER A 301 -43.44 19.01 12.49
C SER A 301 -42.93 19.42 11.11
N GLU A 302 -43.77 19.28 10.09
CA GLU A 302 -43.49 19.78 8.73
C GLU A 302 -43.19 21.28 8.72
N SER A 303 -43.94 22.08 9.49
CA SER A 303 -43.69 23.53 9.62
C SER A 303 -42.34 23.84 10.27
N GLU A 304 -41.97 23.11 11.34
CA GLU A 304 -40.67 23.25 12.00
C GLU A 304 -39.52 22.90 11.06
N VAL A 305 -39.64 21.82 10.28
CA VAL A 305 -38.65 21.44 9.26
C VAL A 305 -38.51 22.53 8.19
N ARG A 306 -39.61 23.07 7.68
CA ARG A 306 -39.58 24.16 6.68
C ARG A 306 -38.95 25.44 7.24
N ASN A 307 -39.24 25.80 8.49
CA ASN A 307 -38.63 26.96 9.13
C ASN A 307 -37.10 26.82 9.18
N CYS A 308 -36.58 25.63 9.45
CA CYS A 308 -35.13 25.38 9.45
C CYS A 308 -34.47 25.58 8.07
N LEU A 309 -35.21 25.47 6.97
CA LEU A 309 -34.70 25.68 5.62
C LEU A 309 -34.54 27.15 5.24
N THR A 310 -35.20 28.07 5.93
CA THR A 310 -35.08 29.52 5.68
C THR A 310 -33.64 30.01 5.83
N GLU A 311 -32.89 29.43 6.77
CA GLU A 311 -31.48 29.75 6.98
C GLU A 311 -30.53 28.77 6.24
N TYR A 312 -31.05 27.78 5.51
CA TYR A 312 -30.23 26.80 4.80
C TYR A 312 -29.42 27.48 3.68
N GLY A 313 -28.13 27.15 3.55
CA GLY A 313 -27.26 27.72 2.53
C GLY A 313 -26.78 29.14 2.80
N THR A 314 -27.44 29.93 3.67
CA THR A 314 -27.04 31.33 3.99
C THR A 314 -25.67 31.43 4.67
N ARG A 315 -25.25 30.36 5.34
CA ARG A 315 -24.01 30.21 6.11
C ARG A 315 -23.42 28.82 5.90
N GLN A 316 -22.13 28.64 6.17
CA GLN A 316 -21.44 27.35 5.93
C GLN A 316 -21.92 26.20 6.85
N GLY A 317 -22.46 26.51 8.03
CA GLY A 317 -22.88 25.50 9.01
C GLY A 317 -24.07 25.94 9.84
N MET A 318 -24.75 24.97 10.44
CA MET A 318 -25.93 25.18 11.28
C MET A 318 -25.66 24.59 12.65
N THR A 319 -25.49 25.43 13.67
CA THR A 319 -25.25 24.92 15.03
C THR A 319 -26.56 24.47 15.68
N TRP A 320 -26.48 23.56 16.65
CA TRP A 320 -27.64 23.21 17.48
C TRP A 320 -28.24 24.44 18.18
N LYS A 321 -27.41 25.43 18.56
CA LYS A 321 -27.86 26.71 19.13
C LYS A 321 -28.69 27.50 18.11
N ASN A 322 -28.25 27.58 16.85
CA ASN A 322 -29.04 28.22 15.80
C ASN A 322 -30.37 27.48 15.61
N LEU A 323 -30.33 26.14 15.54
CA LEU A 323 -31.51 25.32 15.38
C LEU A 323 -32.51 25.51 16.54
N ARG A 324 -32.03 25.54 17.79
CA ARG A 324 -32.85 25.86 18.98
C ARG A 324 -33.57 27.20 18.81
N ASN A 325 -32.85 28.22 18.34
CA ASN A 325 -33.41 29.56 18.17
C ASN A 325 -34.47 29.58 17.05
N ILE A 326 -34.20 28.93 15.91
CA ILE A 326 -35.16 28.83 14.79
C ILE A 326 -36.43 28.10 15.22
N LEU A 327 -36.29 27.04 16.02
CA LEU A 327 -37.40 26.24 16.51
C LEU A 327 -38.11 26.86 17.73
N GLY A 328 -37.58 27.93 18.30
CA GLY A 328 -38.16 28.59 19.48
C GLY A 328 -38.24 27.70 20.73
N LEU A 329 -37.30 26.77 20.91
CA LEU A 329 -37.42 25.77 22.00
C LEU A 329 -37.26 26.39 23.38
N ALA A 330 -38.15 26.00 24.30
CA ALA A 330 -38.14 26.50 25.67
C ALA A 330 -36.89 26.04 26.45
N ALA A 331 -36.60 26.74 27.55
CA ALA A 331 -35.51 26.40 28.46
C ALA A 331 -35.70 25.06 29.18
N SER A 332 -36.85 24.38 29.09
CA SER A 332 -37.07 23.00 29.56
C SER A 332 -36.88 21.95 28.46
N GLU A 333 -36.83 22.36 27.18
CA GLU A 333 -36.77 21.46 26.03
C GLU A 333 -35.34 21.24 25.55
N ARG A 334 -35.01 19.99 25.17
CA ARG A 334 -33.66 19.57 24.77
C ARG A 334 -33.71 18.68 23.55
N PHE A 335 -32.68 18.72 22.71
CA PHE A 335 -32.50 17.71 21.67
C PHE A 335 -32.04 16.40 22.33
N ASN A 336 -32.66 15.28 21.96
CA ASN A 336 -32.35 13.97 22.52
C ASN A 336 -30.88 13.60 22.26
N GLY A 337 -30.13 13.28 23.33
CA GLY A 337 -28.71 12.91 23.25
C GLY A 337 -27.74 14.08 23.04
N VAL A 338 -28.20 15.33 23.06
CA VAL A 338 -27.35 16.53 22.90
C VAL A 338 -27.28 17.30 24.22
N GLY A 339 -26.10 17.32 24.82
CA GLY A 339 -25.81 18.14 26.01
C GLY A 339 -25.66 19.63 25.65
N SER A 340 -25.88 20.51 26.62
CA SER A 340 -25.76 21.96 26.46
C SER A 340 -24.35 22.40 25.98
N ASP A 341 -23.31 21.69 26.42
CA ASP A 341 -21.92 21.89 26.00
C ASP A 341 -21.69 21.65 24.50
N LYS A 342 -22.57 20.88 23.87
CA LYS A 342 -22.50 20.54 22.44
C LYS A 342 -23.32 21.47 21.56
N GLU A 343 -24.08 22.41 22.13
CA GLU A 343 -24.98 23.24 21.31
C GLU A 343 -24.25 24.20 20.36
N LYS A 344 -22.99 24.51 20.65
CA LYS A 344 -22.10 25.30 19.78
C LYS A 344 -21.63 24.56 18.52
N ASN A 345 -21.79 23.25 18.46
CA ASN A 345 -21.34 22.44 17.34
C ASN A 345 -22.38 22.43 16.21
N ASP A 346 -21.91 22.24 14.97
CA ASP A 346 -22.79 21.99 13.83
C ASP A 346 -23.60 20.69 14.03
N PHE A 347 -24.90 20.72 13.73
CA PHE A 347 -25.81 19.60 14.04
C PHE A 347 -25.71 18.43 13.05
N VAL A 348 -25.12 18.65 11.87
CA VAL A 348 -24.94 17.63 10.82
C VAL A 348 -23.51 17.12 10.82
N ARG A 349 -22.53 18.03 10.71
CA ARG A 349 -21.10 17.69 10.60
C ARG A 349 -20.22 18.85 11.03
N SER A 350 -19.12 18.53 11.72
CA SER A 350 -18.10 19.50 12.13
C SER A 350 -17.52 20.39 11.01
N ALA A 351 -17.62 19.98 9.74
CA ALA A 351 -17.15 20.75 8.59
C ALA A 351 -18.19 21.76 8.05
N GLY A 352 -19.36 21.87 8.67
CA GLY A 352 -20.47 22.70 8.22
C GLY A 352 -21.51 21.88 7.43
N ALA A 353 -22.78 22.09 7.75
CA ALA A 353 -23.91 21.43 7.08
C ALA A 353 -24.11 21.85 5.60
N CYS A 354 -23.63 23.03 5.21
CA CYS A 354 -23.91 23.68 3.92
C CYS A 354 -22.63 24.27 3.29
N LYS A 355 -21.45 23.74 3.62
CA LYS A 355 -20.18 24.36 3.25
C LYS A 355 -19.98 24.42 1.74
N GLY A 356 -20.31 23.35 1.02
CA GLY A 356 -20.19 23.31 -0.44
C GLY A 356 -21.15 24.30 -1.10
N THR A 357 -22.41 24.27 -0.68
CA THR A 357 -23.46 25.18 -1.15
C THR A 357 -23.07 26.64 -0.96
N LYS A 358 -22.65 27.03 0.25
CA LYS A 358 -22.29 28.43 0.56
C LYS A 358 -21.07 28.91 -0.22
N VAL A 359 -20.07 28.04 -0.43
CA VAL A 359 -18.88 28.41 -1.21
C VAL A 359 -19.23 28.61 -2.68
N LEU A 360 -20.09 27.77 -3.26
CA LEU A 360 -20.57 27.98 -4.63
C LEU A 360 -21.33 29.30 -4.76
N GLU A 361 -22.22 29.60 -3.81
CA GLU A 361 -22.94 30.88 -3.75
C GLU A 361 -21.96 32.05 -3.74
N SER A 362 -20.99 32.02 -2.81
CA SER A 362 -20.03 33.13 -2.65
C SER A 362 -19.14 33.32 -3.88
N VAL A 363 -18.78 32.25 -4.59
CA VAL A 363 -18.00 32.38 -5.84
C VAL A 363 -18.89 32.94 -6.95
N LEU A 364 -20.08 32.39 -7.16
CA LEU A 364 -20.92 32.74 -8.30
C LEU A 364 -21.57 34.13 -8.15
N ILE A 365 -22.17 34.40 -6.98
CA ILE A 365 -22.75 35.72 -6.67
C ILE A 365 -21.65 36.74 -6.39
N GLY A 366 -20.64 36.38 -5.60
CA GLY A 366 -19.59 37.33 -5.18
C GLY A 366 -18.72 37.85 -6.32
N THR A 367 -18.62 37.12 -7.43
CA THR A 367 -17.97 37.58 -8.67
C THR A 367 -18.93 38.26 -9.66
N GLY A 368 -20.21 38.38 -9.30
CA GLY A 368 -21.26 38.97 -10.15
C GLY A 368 -21.57 38.15 -11.40
N THR A 369 -21.25 36.86 -11.41
CA THR A 369 -21.50 35.96 -12.56
C THR A 369 -22.93 35.43 -12.57
N VAL A 370 -23.57 35.37 -11.41
CA VAL A 370 -24.94 34.92 -11.20
C VAL A 370 -25.63 35.90 -10.27
N SER A 371 -26.84 36.36 -10.62
CA SER A 371 -27.66 37.20 -9.74
C SER A 371 -28.31 36.40 -8.60
N GLU A 372 -28.76 37.07 -7.54
CA GLU A 372 -29.53 36.44 -6.45
C GLU A 372 -30.76 35.66 -6.96
N LEU A 373 -31.49 36.22 -7.94
CA LEU A 373 -32.67 35.57 -8.51
C LEU A 373 -32.31 34.30 -9.31
N GLU A 374 -31.23 34.34 -10.09
CA GLU A 374 -30.73 33.17 -10.81
C GLU A 374 -30.22 32.10 -9.85
N TRP A 375 -29.52 32.50 -8.77
CA TRP A 375 -29.10 31.59 -7.73
C TRP A 375 -30.26 30.84 -7.09
N GLN A 376 -31.36 31.53 -6.78
CA GLN A 376 -32.58 30.89 -6.24
C GLN A 376 -33.16 29.84 -7.19
N LYS A 377 -33.09 30.06 -8.51
CA LYS A 377 -33.51 29.06 -9.51
C LYS A 377 -32.54 27.87 -9.55
N LEU A 378 -31.24 28.16 -9.57
CA LEU A 378 -30.18 27.13 -9.63
C LEU A 378 -30.17 26.23 -8.39
N ILE A 379 -30.39 26.78 -7.19
CA ILE A 379 -30.40 25.98 -5.96
C ILE A 379 -31.69 25.17 -5.79
N ALA A 380 -32.81 25.66 -6.35
CA ALA A 380 -34.08 24.93 -6.33
C ALA A 380 -34.06 23.69 -7.24
N ASP A 381 -33.52 23.81 -8.46
CA ASP A 381 -33.32 22.66 -9.35
C ASP A 381 -32.13 21.79 -8.90
N GLY A 382 -31.02 22.44 -8.54
CA GLY A 382 -29.82 21.83 -7.98
C GLY A 382 -28.92 21.08 -8.97
N LYS A 383 -29.41 20.70 -10.16
CA LYS A 383 -28.66 19.81 -11.07
C LYS A 383 -27.35 20.44 -11.55
N GLU A 384 -27.39 21.67 -12.05
CA GLU A 384 -26.20 22.33 -12.60
C GLU A 384 -25.12 22.55 -11.53
N LEU A 385 -25.54 22.93 -10.32
CA LEU A 385 -24.64 23.12 -9.18
C LEU A 385 -24.05 21.79 -8.66
N ASP A 386 -24.83 20.71 -8.68
CA ASP A 386 -24.35 19.37 -8.36
C ASP A 386 -23.31 18.87 -9.36
N ASP A 387 -23.55 19.10 -10.66
CA ASP A 387 -22.64 18.72 -11.74
C ASP A 387 -21.34 19.56 -11.66
N ALA A 388 -21.45 20.86 -11.37
CA ALA A 388 -20.30 21.72 -11.14
C ALA A 388 -19.46 21.26 -9.94
N MET A 389 -20.09 20.95 -8.80
CA MET A 389 -19.38 20.43 -7.63
C MET A 389 -18.76 19.05 -7.92
N THR A 390 -19.37 18.24 -8.77
CA THR A 390 -18.82 16.96 -9.23
C THR A 390 -17.58 17.18 -10.09
N ALA A 391 -17.63 18.11 -11.04
CA ALA A 391 -16.50 18.49 -11.88
C ALA A 391 -15.31 18.97 -11.03
N VAL A 392 -15.58 19.81 -10.02
CA VAL A 392 -14.58 20.30 -9.07
C VAL A 392 -14.02 19.18 -8.20
N ALA A 393 -14.87 18.30 -7.66
CA ALA A 393 -14.47 17.25 -6.73
C ALA A 393 -13.55 16.19 -7.33
N PHE A 394 -13.77 15.81 -8.60
CA PHE A 394 -13.16 14.60 -9.16
C PHE A 394 -12.10 14.82 -10.23
N ASN A 395 -11.89 16.06 -10.70
CA ASN A 395 -10.94 16.37 -11.77
C ASN A 395 -9.78 17.22 -11.27
N GLU A 396 -8.70 16.66 -10.75
CA GLU A 396 -7.53 17.42 -10.24
C GLU A 396 -6.82 18.30 -11.27
N ASP A 397 -6.90 17.95 -12.56
CA ASP A 397 -6.34 18.73 -13.66
C ASP A 397 -7.31 19.86 -14.04
N LEU A 398 -6.82 21.11 -14.07
CA LEU A 398 -7.67 22.29 -14.33
C LEU A 398 -8.25 22.30 -15.74
N ASP A 399 -7.54 21.77 -16.73
CA ASP A 399 -8.03 21.75 -18.12
C ASP A 399 -9.15 20.72 -18.26
N VAL A 400 -8.97 19.54 -17.64
CA VAL A 400 -10.01 18.50 -17.57
C VAL A 400 -11.23 19.01 -16.78
N MET A 401 -11.00 19.71 -15.67
CA MET A 401 -12.07 20.31 -14.87
C MET A 401 -12.84 21.37 -15.66
N ARG A 402 -12.14 22.24 -16.41
CA ARG A 402 -12.76 23.26 -17.26
C ARG A 402 -13.67 22.63 -18.32
N VAL A 403 -13.21 21.56 -18.98
CA VAL A 403 -14.03 20.82 -19.95
C VAL A 403 -15.27 20.22 -19.28
N ALA A 404 -15.13 19.64 -18.09
CA ALA A 404 -16.26 19.09 -17.35
C ALA A 404 -17.24 20.17 -16.87
N LEU A 405 -16.76 21.33 -16.44
CA LEU A 405 -17.58 22.48 -16.06
C LEU A 405 -18.35 23.07 -17.25
N GLY A 406 -17.74 23.09 -18.44
CA GLY A 406 -18.43 23.49 -19.67
C GLY A 406 -19.62 22.61 -20.07
N GLN A 407 -19.81 21.46 -19.41
CA GLN A 407 -20.91 20.53 -19.65
C GLN A 407 -22.06 20.66 -18.62
N THR A 408 -21.95 21.56 -17.63
CA THR A 408 -22.90 21.62 -16.49
C THR A 408 -24.12 22.49 -16.74
N GLY A 409 -24.21 23.19 -17.88
CA GLY A 409 -25.27 24.16 -18.19
C GLY A 409 -24.96 25.59 -17.72
N LEU A 410 -23.94 25.78 -16.89
CA LEU A 410 -23.51 27.10 -16.41
C LEU A 410 -22.90 27.94 -17.54
N GLY A 411 -23.15 29.24 -17.53
CA GLY A 411 -22.56 30.18 -18.49
C GLY A 411 -21.02 30.27 -18.36
N GLN A 412 -20.35 30.65 -19.45
CA GLN A 412 -18.88 30.68 -19.52
C GLN A 412 -18.22 31.51 -18.40
N ARG A 413 -18.81 32.66 -18.04
CA ARG A 413 -18.32 33.51 -16.94
C ARG A 413 -18.33 32.79 -15.59
N ALA A 414 -19.36 31.99 -15.31
CA ALA A 414 -19.45 31.19 -14.10
C ALA A 414 -18.42 30.04 -14.12
N VAL A 415 -18.21 29.39 -15.27
CA VAL A 415 -17.16 28.37 -15.44
C VAL A 415 -15.77 28.96 -15.16
N ASP A 416 -15.48 30.15 -15.69
CA ASP A 416 -14.22 30.84 -15.48
C ASP A 416 -14.01 31.17 -13.99
N ALA A 417 -15.02 31.75 -13.33
CA ALA A 417 -14.95 32.06 -11.90
C ALA A 417 -14.70 30.81 -11.02
N LEU A 418 -15.34 29.68 -11.36
CA LEU A 418 -15.10 28.40 -10.66
C LEU A 418 -13.69 27.85 -10.91
N CYS A 419 -13.15 28.01 -12.12
CA CYS A 419 -11.77 27.65 -12.46
C CYS A 419 -10.74 28.50 -11.70
N ASP A 420 -10.98 29.80 -11.60
CA ASP A 420 -10.10 30.72 -10.89
C ASP A 420 -10.12 30.44 -9.38
N ALA A 421 -11.31 30.28 -8.79
CA ALA A 421 -11.45 29.89 -7.39
C ALA A 421 -10.78 28.53 -7.09
N ALA A 422 -10.81 27.58 -8.03
CA ALA A 422 -10.08 26.31 -7.89
C ALA A 422 -8.55 26.49 -7.98
N THR A 423 -8.08 27.44 -8.78
CA THR A 423 -6.66 27.80 -8.91
C THR A 423 -6.12 28.41 -7.63
N ASP A 424 -6.93 29.19 -6.93
CA ASP A 424 -6.60 29.81 -5.64
C ASP A 424 -6.77 28.86 -4.45
N GLY A 425 -7.25 27.64 -4.71
CA GLY A 425 -7.39 26.60 -3.69
C GLY A 425 -8.67 26.70 -2.84
N THR A 426 -9.64 27.53 -3.24
CA THR A 426 -10.95 27.67 -2.57
C THR A 426 -11.64 26.32 -2.36
N PHE A 427 -11.53 25.41 -3.34
CA PHE A 427 -12.17 24.10 -3.31
C PHE A 427 -11.32 22.97 -2.70
N ASN A 428 -10.19 23.25 -2.05
CA ASN A 428 -9.30 22.23 -1.48
C ASN A 428 -9.94 21.34 -0.39
N PHE A 429 -11.08 21.78 0.16
CA PHE A 429 -11.88 21.01 1.13
C PHE A 429 -12.80 19.97 0.49
N VAL A 430 -13.08 20.08 -0.82
CA VAL A 430 -14.05 19.23 -1.53
C VAL A 430 -13.46 17.83 -1.71
N LYS A 431 -13.83 16.92 -0.80
CA LYS A 431 -13.33 15.55 -0.76
C LYS A 431 -14.42 14.57 -0.32
N GLY A 432 -14.33 13.35 -0.84
CA GLY A 432 -15.21 12.25 -0.46
C GLY A 432 -16.54 12.25 -1.19
N THR A 433 -17.29 11.16 -1.01
CA THR A 433 -18.55 10.90 -1.73
C THR A 433 -19.68 10.60 -0.75
N GLY A 434 -20.91 10.88 -1.17
CA GLY A 434 -22.11 10.35 -0.55
C GLY A 434 -22.28 8.84 -0.77
N HIS A 435 -23.36 8.29 -0.20
CA HIS A 435 -23.76 6.89 -0.43
C HIS A 435 -24.83 6.76 -1.54
N ILE A 436 -25.50 7.85 -1.91
CA ILE A 436 -26.45 7.97 -3.02
C ILE A 436 -25.99 9.04 -4.03
N SER A 437 -26.62 9.09 -5.20
CA SER A 437 -26.37 10.11 -6.23
C SER A 437 -27.06 11.43 -5.90
N CYS A 438 -26.66 12.52 -6.58
CA CYS A 438 -27.37 13.79 -6.48
C CYS A 438 -28.81 13.68 -7.02
N ALA A 439 -29.02 12.89 -8.09
CA ALA A 439 -30.35 12.60 -8.62
C ALA A 439 -31.26 11.94 -7.58
N ALA A 440 -30.76 10.94 -6.85
CA ALA A 440 -31.52 10.31 -5.77
C ALA A 440 -31.78 11.28 -4.61
N ALA A 441 -30.78 12.10 -4.25
CA ALA A 441 -30.94 13.13 -3.22
C ALA A 441 -32.04 14.14 -3.59
N ARG A 442 -32.09 14.61 -4.85
CA ARG A 442 -33.14 15.53 -5.33
C ARG A 442 -34.54 14.93 -5.24
N ARG A 443 -34.70 13.62 -5.52
CA ARG A 443 -36.00 12.92 -5.37
C ARG A 443 -36.42 12.75 -3.91
N LEU A 444 -35.47 12.53 -3.00
CA LEU A 444 -35.77 12.34 -1.57
C LEU A 444 -35.98 13.64 -0.79
N ASN A 445 -35.34 14.74 -1.18
CA ASN A 445 -35.42 16.03 -0.48
C ASN A 445 -36.88 16.50 -0.24
N PRO A 446 -37.77 16.52 -1.24
CA PRO A 446 -39.17 16.93 -1.04
C PRO A 446 -39.92 16.11 0.02
N HIS A 447 -39.62 14.82 0.16
CA HIS A 447 -40.25 13.95 1.17
C HIS A 447 -39.80 14.29 2.58
N PHE A 448 -38.52 14.59 2.77
CA PHE A 448 -38.03 15.04 4.08
C PHE A 448 -38.57 16.43 4.46
N GLU A 449 -38.79 17.30 3.49
CA GLU A 449 -39.43 18.61 3.73
C GLU A 449 -40.85 18.45 4.27
N ARG A 450 -41.51 17.32 3.99
CA ARG A 450 -42.79 16.88 4.56
C ARG A 450 -42.65 16.09 5.87
N ALA A 451 -41.47 16.15 6.49
CA ALA A 451 -41.12 15.44 7.72
C ALA A 451 -41.20 13.90 7.65
N LEU A 452 -41.19 13.30 6.46
CA LEU A 452 -41.11 11.84 6.30
C LEU A 452 -39.73 11.33 6.70
N ARG A 453 -39.66 10.18 7.37
CA ARG A 453 -38.39 9.50 7.67
C ARG A 453 -37.78 8.91 6.40
N TYR A 454 -36.51 8.50 6.47
CA TYR A 454 -35.80 7.94 5.33
C TYR A 454 -36.47 6.67 4.76
N ASP A 455 -36.97 5.79 5.62
CA ASP A 455 -37.72 4.59 5.24
C ASP A 455 -39.01 4.95 4.48
N GLU A 456 -39.77 5.91 5.00
CA GLU A 456 -41.03 6.39 4.40
C GLU A 456 -40.78 7.13 3.07
N ALA A 457 -39.73 7.97 3.01
CA ALA A 457 -39.33 8.69 1.81
C ALA A 457 -38.85 7.74 0.69
N CYS A 458 -38.08 6.70 1.05
CA CYS A 458 -37.71 5.66 0.08
C CYS A 458 -38.94 4.90 -0.40
N GLN A 459 -39.83 4.50 0.51
CA GLN A 459 -41.07 3.81 0.15
C GLN A 459 -41.95 4.63 -0.80
N ALA A 460 -42.07 5.95 -0.57
CA ALA A 460 -42.80 6.86 -1.45
C ALA A 460 -42.22 6.93 -2.87
N GLU A 461 -40.91 6.74 -3.01
CA GLU A 461 -40.21 6.66 -4.30
C GLU A 461 -40.21 5.26 -4.91
N GLY A 462 -40.82 4.27 -4.25
CA GLY A 462 -40.79 2.86 -4.65
C GLY A 462 -39.44 2.18 -4.41
N TRP A 463 -38.61 2.72 -3.51
CA TRP A 463 -37.28 2.21 -3.18
C TRP A 463 -37.27 1.45 -1.85
N ASP A 464 -36.52 0.34 -1.82
CA ASP A 464 -36.19 -0.33 -0.57
C ASP A 464 -35.06 0.44 0.14
N HIS A 465 -35.36 1.03 1.29
CA HIS A 465 -34.38 1.76 2.11
C HIS A 465 -33.17 0.90 2.55
N ALA A 466 -33.35 -0.43 2.58
CA ALA A 466 -32.30 -1.41 2.87
C ALA A 466 -31.54 -1.87 1.62
N ALA A 467 -31.93 -1.40 0.42
CA ALA A 467 -31.32 -1.76 -0.84
C ALA A 467 -29.82 -1.51 -0.80
N GLN A 468 -29.08 -2.57 -1.13
CA GLN A 468 -27.65 -2.51 -1.34
C GLN A 468 -27.35 -2.96 -2.74
N ARG A 469 -26.38 -2.31 -3.38
CA ARG A 469 -25.82 -2.80 -4.63
C ARG A 469 -25.33 -4.24 -4.44
N GLY A 470 -25.77 -5.14 -5.31
CA GLY A 470 -25.31 -6.52 -5.34
C GLY A 470 -23.77 -6.59 -5.42
N TRP A 471 -23.18 -7.50 -4.66
CA TRP A 471 -21.72 -7.62 -4.62
C TRP A 471 -21.20 -8.31 -5.88
N LYS A 472 -20.14 -7.78 -6.48
CA LYS A 472 -19.36 -8.48 -7.52
C LYS A 472 -17.92 -8.67 -7.05
N LEU A 473 -17.31 -9.80 -7.41
CA LEU A 473 -15.89 -10.08 -7.08
C LEU A 473 -14.93 -9.01 -7.65
N ASP A 474 -15.32 -8.35 -8.74
CA ASP A 474 -14.52 -7.30 -9.39
C ASP A 474 -14.67 -5.92 -8.75
N ASP A 475 -15.63 -5.74 -7.84
CA ASP A 475 -15.73 -4.54 -7.02
C ASP A 475 -14.63 -4.50 -5.94
N ILE A 476 -14.01 -5.64 -5.62
CA ILE A 476 -12.90 -5.73 -4.66
C ILE A 476 -11.63 -5.16 -5.28
N LYS A 477 -11.22 -3.96 -4.83
CA LYS A 477 -9.97 -3.31 -5.29
C LYS A 477 -8.70 -3.87 -4.64
N SER A 478 -8.80 -4.47 -3.46
CA SER A 478 -7.67 -5.13 -2.79
C SER A 478 -7.35 -6.46 -3.48
N PRO A 479 -6.17 -6.65 -4.08
CA PRO A 479 -5.83 -7.90 -4.75
C PRO A 479 -5.81 -9.12 -3.81
N VAL A 480 -5.45 -8.92 -2.54
CA VAL A 480 -5.41 -9.96 -1.51
C VAL A 480 -6.84 -10.41 -1.20
N ALA A 481 -7.70 -9.47 -0.82
CA ALA A 481 -9.11 -9.76 -0.54
C ALA A 481 -9.82 -10.36 -1.76
N GLN A 482 -9.51 -9.89 -2.97
CA GLN A 482 -10.11 -10.41 -4.20
C GLN A 482 -9.69 -11.85 -4.47
N LYS A 483 -8.41 -12.16 -4.26
CA LYS A 483 -7.88 -13.52 -4.39
C LYS A 483 -8.53 -14.44 -3.35
N ALA A 484 -8.59 -14.03 -2.09
CA ALA A 484 -9.22 -14.80 -1.02
C ALA A 484 -10.70 -15.08 -1.32
N ALA A 485 -11.50 -14.05 -1.64
CA ALA A 485 -12.91 -14.22 -1.98
C ALA A 485 -13.12 -15.17 -3.18
N ARG A 486 -12.27 -15.06 -4.22
CA ARG A 486 -12.31 -15.98 -5.38
C ARG A 486 -11.96 -17.42 -5.01
N GLU A 487 -10.95 -17.63 -4.17
CA GLU A 487 -10.59 -18.98 -3.73
C GLU A 487 -11.66 -19.60 -2.83
N ILE A 488 -12.28 -18.81 -1.94
CA ILE A 488 -13.40 -19.27 -1.11
C ILE A 488 -14.60 -19.66 -1.99
N MET A 489 -15.03 -18.81 -2.93
CA MET A 489 -16.14 -19.15 -3.83
C MET A 489 -15.85 -20.38 -4.69
N LYS A 490 -14.60 -20.58 -5.14
CA LYS A 490 -14.20 -21.81 -5.85
C LYS A 490 -14.26 -23.03 -4.94
N GLN A 491 -13.84 -22.90 -3.68
CA GLN A 491 -13.92 -24.00 -2.72
C GLN A 491 -15.37 -24.40 -2.50
N ILE A 492 -16.26 -23.44 -2.24
CA ILE A 492 -17.69 -23.69 -2.05
C ILE A 492 -18.27 -24.37 -3.29
N LYS A 493 -17.94 -23.91 -4.50
CA LYS A 493 -18.41 -24.54 -5.74
C LYS A 493 -17.97 -26.01 -5.85
N VAL A 494 -16.70 -26.33 -5.54
CA VAL A 494 -16.24 -27.73 -5.56
C VAL A 494 -16.93 -28.57 -4.49
N LEU A 495 -17.20 -28.00 -3.30
CA LEU A 495 -17.94 -28.68 -2.26
C LEU A 495 -19.40 -28.93 -2.65
N GLU A 496 -20.05 -27.99 -3.35
CA GLU A 496 -21.39 -28.19 -3.91
C GLU A 496 -21.41 -29.30 -4.97
N ASP A 497 -20.38 -29.34 -5.83
CA ASP A 497 -20.28 -30.36 -6.88
C ASP A 497 -20.07 -31.77 -6.30
N ALA A 498 -19.35 -31.87 -5.18
CA ALA A 498 -19.07 -33.15 -4.51
C ALA A 498 -20.18 -33.61 -3.55
N TYR A 499 -20.82 -32.68 -2.82
CA TYR A 499 -21.73 -33.02 -1.70
C TYR A 499 -23.18 -32.51 -1.88
N GLY A 500 -23.46 -31.83 -2.99
CA GLY A 500 -24.76 -31.20 -3.25
C GLY A 500 -24.93 -29.82 -2.57
N PRO A 501 -26.08 -29.17 -2.75
CA PRO A 501 -26.38 -27.88 -2.12
C PRO A 501 -26.54 -28.03 -0.59
N PHE A 502 -26.17 -26.99 0.15
CA PHE A 502 -26.20 -26.98 1.62
C PHE A 502 -27.47 -26.32 2.17
N ASP A 503 -28.08 -26.89 3.22
CA ASP A 503 -29.23 -26.28 3.89
C ASP A 503 -28.84 -24.97 4.59
N ARG A 504 -27.66 -24.97 5.21
CA ARG A 504 -27.07 -23.79 5.88
C ARG A 504 -25.60 -23.63 5.52
N ILE A 505 -25.17 -22.38 5.38
CA ILE A 505 -23.76 -22.01 5.22
C ILE A 505 -23.37 -21.04 6.33
N GLN A 506 -22.30 -21.37 7.04
CA GLN A 506 -21.79 -20.61 8.17
C GLN A 506 -20.36 -20.17 7.88
N ILE A 507 -20.11 -18.87 7.97
CA ILE A 507 -18.80 -18.29 7.67
C ILE A 507 -18.28 -17.60 8.92
N GLU A 508 -17.10 -18.01 9.37
CA GLU A 508 -16.38 -17.30 10.42
C GLU A 508 -15.97 -15.91 9.92
N MET A 509 -16.28 -14.89 10.69
CA MET A 509 -15.90 -13.51 10.45
C MET A 509 -15.08 -13.03 11.62
N ALA A 510 -14.02 -12.27 11.36
CA ALA A 510 -13.29 -11.51 12.38
C ALA A 510 -14.11 -10.30 12.90
N ARG A 511 -15.35 -10.55 13.36
CA ARG A 511 -16.21 -9.61 14.08
C ARG A 511 -16.09 -9.86 15.58
N GLU A 512 -16.16 -8.78 16.35
CA GLU A 512 -16.28 -8.85 17.80
C GLU A 512 -17.71 -9.28 18.19
N ILE A 513 -17.84 -9.89 19.37
CA ILE A 513 -19.12 -10.24 19.98
C ILE A 513 -19.93 -8.95 20.20
N GLY A 514 -21.26 -9.03 20.12
CA GLY A 514 -22.13 -7.88 20.31
C GLY A 514 -21.86 -7.16 21.63
N LYS A 515 -21.25 -5.98 21.56
CA LYS A 515 -20.91 -5.14 22.72
C LYS A 515 -22.17 -4.66 23.44
N SER A 516 -22.09 -4.54 24.76
CA SER A 516 -23.19 -4.05 25.60
C SER A 516 -23.53 -2.58 25.30
N ILE A 517 -24.69 -2.11 25.75
CA ILE A 517 -25.09 -0.69 25.60
C ILE A 517 -24.04 0.21 26.28
N GLU A 518 -23.50 -0.22 27.42
CA GLU A 518 -22.49 0.54 28.17
C GLU A 518 -21.14 0.56 27.43
N GLU A 519 -20.69 -0.56 26.88
CA GLU A 519 -19.47 -0.60 26.05
C GLU A 519 -19.62 0.22 24.76
N ARG A 520 -20.80 0.17 24.09
CA ARG A 520 -21.09 1.02 22.93
C ARG A 520 -21.06 2.49 23.31
N ARG A 521 -21.66 2.87 24.44
CA ARG A 521 -21.58 4.24 24.99
C ARG A 521 -20.17 4.63 25.37
N LYS A 522 -19.35 3.73 25.92
CA LYS A 522 -17.92 3.98 26.23
C LYS A 522 -17.10 4.18 24.95
N ILE A 523 -17.36 3.41 23.89
CA ILE A 523 -16.71 3.58 22.57
C ILE A 523 -17.15 4.89 21.93
N GLU A 524 -18.44 5.17 21.88
CA GLU A 524 -18.98 6.42 21.32
C GLU A 524 -18.49 7.64 22.11
N SER A 525 -18.55 7.58 23.44
CA SER A 525 -17.98 8.59 24.33
C SER A 525 -16.47 8.73 24.13
N GLY A 526 -15.73 7.63 23.95
CA GLY A 526 -14.31 7.64 23.63
C GLY A 526 -13.98 8.29 22.29
N GLN A 527 -14.76 7.99 21.24
CA GLN A 527 -14.63 8.61 19.91
C GLN A 527 -14.97 10.11 19.94
N ASN A 528 -16.03 10.49 20.67
CA ASN A 528 -16.41 11.88 20.87
C ASN A 528 -15.36 12.63 21.70
N LYS A 529 -14.90 12.07 22.82
CA LYS A 529 -13.81 12.62 23.64
C LYS A 529 -12.54 12.81 22.81
N ARG A 530 -12.21 11.85 21.92
CA ARG A 530 -11.05 11.98 21.03
C ARG A 530 -11.24 13.07 19.97
N THR A 531 -12.46 13.23 19.44
CA THR A 531 -12.78 14.30 18.50
C THR A 531 -12.68 15.68 19.15
N VAL A 532 -13.25 15.84 20.35
CA VAL A 532 -13.16 17.08 21.16
C VAL A 532 -11.72 17.36 21.56
N ALA A 533 -10.97 16.35 22.02
CA ALA A 533 -9.56 16.49 22.36
C ALA A 533 -8.71 16.92 21.16
N ARG A 534 -9.02 16.41 19.96
CA ARG A 534 -8.37 16.81 18.71
C ARG A 534 -8.68 18.25 18.32
N GLN A 535 -9.93 18.69 18.47
CA GLN A 535 -10.33 20.09 18.24
C GLN A 535 -9.68 21.04 19.25
N LYS A 536 -9.63 20.64 20.52
CA LYS A 536 -8.89 21.39 21.55
C LYS A 536 -7.41 21.47 21.20
N SER A 537 -6.80 20.36 20.78
CA SER A 537 -5.40 20.33 20.33
C SER A 537 -5.16 21.23 19.13
N GLU A 538 -6.13 21.34 18.21
CA GLU A 538 -6.07 22.30 17.10
C GLU A 538 -6.08 23.75 17.59
N SER A 539 -6.95 24.08 18.56
CA SER A 539 -7.04 25.42 19.14
C SER A 539 -5.80 25.78 19.96
N ASP A 540 -5.39 24.90 20.88
CA ASP A 540 -4.20 25.06 21.72
C ASP A 540 -2.95 25.27 20.85
N LEU A 541 -2.84 24.55 19.72
CA LEU A 541 -1.72 24.70 18.80
C LEU A 541 -1.74 26.04 18.04
N LYS A 542 -2.93 26.51 17.60
CA LYS A 542 -3.05 27.82 16.95
C LYS A 542 -2.63 28.95 17.88
N GLU A 543 -3.03 28.86 19.15
CA GLU A 543 -2.67 29.83 20.19
C GLU A 543 -1.18 29.77 20.52
N LEU A 544 -0.63 28.57 20.73
CA LEU A 544 0.77 28.36 21.09
C LEU A 544 1.76 28.91 20.04
N ILE A 545 1.39 28.88 18.76
CA ILE A 545 2.27 29.24 17.63
C ILE A 545 1.86 30.55 16.95
N GLY A 546 0.69 31.11 17.28
CA GLY A 546 0.18 32.36 16.71
C GLY A 546 -0.22 32.26 15.23
N VAL A 547 -0.81 31.15 14.79
CA VAL A 547 -1.20 30.92 13.38
C VAL A 547 -2.71 30.75 13.19
N SER A 548 -3.25 31.25 12.08
CA SER A 548 -4.69 31.19 11.78
C SER A 548 -5.15 29.81 11.28
N HIS A 549 -4.24 29.01 10.72
CA HIS A 549 -4.53 27.69 10.17
C HIS A 549 -3.45 26.66 10.52
N VAL A 550 -3.87 25.44 10.87
CA VAL A 550 -2.97 24.32 11.19
C VAL A 550 -3.45 23.04 10.49
N ARG A 551 -2.53 22.17 10.09
CA ARG A 551 -2.82 20.96 9.32
C ARG A 551 -3.04 19.78 10.26
N GLY A 552 -3.71 18.74 9.75
CA GLY A 552 -3.97 17.51 10.52
C GLY A 552 -2.72 16.82 11.06
N ALA A 553 -1.57 17.01 10.42
CA ALA A 553 -0.29 16.49 10.88
C ALA A 553 0.42 17.40 11.88
N ASP A 554 0.19 18.71 11.84
CA ASP A 554 0.65 19.65 12.87
C ASP A 554 -0.04 19.29 14.20
N ILE A 555 -1.34 18.97 14.14
CA ILE A 555 -2.10 18.47 15.30
C ILE A 555 -1.52 17.16 15.83
N LEU A 556 -1.14 16.21 14.95
CA LEU A 556 -0.50 14.97 15.38
C LEU A 556 0.85 15.22 16.05
N ARG A 557 1.69 16.10 15.49
CA ARG A 557 2.98 16.48 16.10
C ARG A 557 2.76 17.13 17.46
N TYR A 558 1.78 18.02 17.59
CA TYR A 558 1.42 18.65 18.85
C TYR A 558 0.93 17.63 19.90
N GLU A 559 0.05 16.70 19.51
CA GLU A 559 -0.43 15.63 20.40
C GLU A 559 0.74 14.79 20.93
N LEU A 560 1.69 14.43 20.05
CA LEU A 560 2.90 13.70 20.42
C LEU A 560 3.84 14.54 21.30
N TRP A 561 4.05 15.81 20.96
CA TRP A 561 4.88 16.74 21.73
C TRP A 561 4.34 16.88 23.16
N LYS A 562 3.03 17.11 23.31
CA LYS A 562 2.35 17.24 24.60
C LYS A 562 2.40 15.93 25.40
N GLU A 563 2.19 14.78 24.75
CA GLU A 563 2.31 13.47 25.39
C GLU A 563 3.74 13.17 25.84
N GLN A 564 4.75 13.74 25.18
CA GLN A 564 6.16 13.59 25.53
C GLN A 564 6.69 14.70 26.45
N ASN A 565 5.81 15.51 27.05
CA ASN A 565 6.17 16.67 27.89
C ASN A 565 7.10 17.67 27.19
N GLY A 566 6.97 17.78 25.87
CA GLY A 566 7.76 18.67 25.05
C GLY A 566 9.18 18.21 24.76
N GLU A 567 9.54 16.95 25.04
CA GLU A 567 10.89 16.42 24.85
C GLU A 567 10.94 15.33 23.78
N CYS A 568 12.09 15.21 23.11
CA CYS A 568 12.39 14.08 22.24
C CYS A 568 12.88 12.91 23.08
N LEU A 569 12.05 11.87 23.27
CA LEU A 569 12.39 10.72 24.13
C LEU A 569 13.66 9.96 23.67
N TYR A 570 13.99 9.98 22.37
CA TYR A 570 15.24 9.38 21.87
C TYR A 570 16.51 10.12 22.29
N THR A 571 16.41 11.41 22.64
CA THR A 571 17.58 12.25 22.90
C THR A 571 17.55 12.91 24.29
N GLY A 572 16.40 12.95 24.95
CA GLY A 572 16.16 13.71 26.19
C GLY A 572 16.21 15.22 26.03
N LYS A 573 16.27 15.75 24.80
CA LYS A 573 16.33 17.20 24.53
C LYS A 573 14.92 17.77 24.35
N GLY A 574 14.70 18.97 24.88
CA GLY A 574 13.48 19.74 24.66
C GLY A 574 13.26 20.11 23.19
N ILE A 575 12.01 20.03 22.74
CA ILE A 575 11.56 20.42 21.41
C ILE A 575 10.84 21.77 21.56
N SER A 576 11.34 22.80 20.88
CA SER A 576 10.69 24.11 20.85
C SER A 576 9.26 24.02 20.30
N PRO A 577 8.28 24.77 20.83
CA PRO A 577 6.95 24.87 20.25
C PRO A 577 6.94 25.20 18.75
N SER A 578 7.81 26.11 18.31
CA SER A 578 7.93 26.49 16.89
C SER A 578 8.27 25.31 15.96
N ALA A 579 9.00 24.31 16.49
CA ALA A 579 9.40 23.12 15.74
C ALA A 579 8.26 22.08 15.58
N ILE A 580 7.12 22.25 16.27
CA ILE A 580 5.97 21.36 16.16
C ILE A 580 5.35 21.42 14.75
N LEU A 581 5.42 22.58 14.09
CA LEU A 581 4.87 22.73 12.75
C LEU A 581 5.55 21.76 11.79
N ALA A 582 4.77 21.07 10.95
CA ALA A 582 5.31 20.14 9.97
C ALA A 582 6.17 20.80 8.87
N SER A 583 6.27 22.13 8.88
CA SER A 583 7.23 22.92 8.10
C SER A 583 8.66 22.84 8.63
N ASP A 584 8.81 22.59 9.93
CA ASP A 584 10.11 22.48 10.58
C ASP A 584 10.61 21.03 10.47
N ASN A 585 11.78 20.89 9.84
CA ASN A 585 12.46 19.62 9.59
C ASN A 585 13.48 19.26 10.66
N SER A 586 13.64 20.05 11.73
CA SER A 586 14.46 19.66 12.87
C SER A 586 13.88 18.46 13.60
N VAL A 587 12.55 18.27 13.55
CA VAL A 587 11.82 17.14 14.14
C VAL A 587 10.95 16.38 13.14
N GLN A 588 10.74 15.10 13.40
CA GLN A 588 9.98 14.16 12.57
C GLN A 588 9.10 13.25 13.43
N VAL A 589 8.06 12.70 12.81
CA VAL A 589 7.27 11.62 13.42
C VAL A 589 7.88 10.30 12.99
N ASP A 590 8.51 9.59 13.93
CA ASP A 590 9.06 8.24 13.72
C ASP A 590 8.06 7.16 14.17
N HIS A 591 8.20 5.96 13.57
CA HIS A 591 7.57 4.75 14.05
C HIS A 591 8.47 4.07 15.07
N ILE A 592 8.04 4.03 16.34
CA ILE A 592 8.80 3.47 17.47
C ILE A 592 9.29 2.07 17.11
N LEU A 593 8.35 1.18 16.78
CA LEU A 593 8.61 -0.07 16.10
C LEU A 593 8.58 0.19 14.58
N PRO A 594 9.65 -0.11 13.83
CA PRO A 594 9.75 0.20 12.40
C PRO A 594 8.54 -0.30 11.59
N PHE A 595 7.89 0.61 10.85
CA PHE A 595 6.74 0.24 10.02
C PHE A 595 7.07 -0.86 9.00
N SER A 596 8.30 -0.86 8.48
CA SER A 596 8.80 -1.91 7.59
C SER A 596 8.76 -3.32 8.20
N ARG A 597 8.85 -3.45 9.52
CA ARG A 597 8.90 -4.77 10.19
C ARG A 597 7.57 -5.14 10.81
N PHE A 598 6.85 -4.15 11.34
CA PHE A 598 5.65 -4.38 12.15
C PHE A 598 4.35 -3.92 11.51
N ALA A 599 4.40 -3.14 10.42
CA ALA A 599 3.24 -2.56 9.72
C ALA A 599 2.22 -1.81 10.60
N ASP A 600 2.62 -1.41 11.82
CA ASP A 600 1.79 -0.69 12.78
C ASP A 600 1.93 0.83 12.55
N ASN A 601 0.92 1.43 11.91
CA ASN A 601 0.84 2.88 11.70
C ASN A 601 -0.02 3.60 12.75
N SER A 602 -0.35 2.92 13.86
CA SER A 602 -1.19 3.47 14.92
C SER A 602 -0.48 4.60 15.67
N TYR A 603 -1.27 5.45 16.33
CA TYR A 603 -0.73 6.51 17.20
C TYR A 603 0.17 5.95 18.32
N LEU A 604 -0.14 4.74 18.79
CA LEU A 604 0.61 4.06 19.85
C LEU A 604 2.01 3.62 19.40
N ASN A 605 2.26 3.64 18.10
CA ASN A 605 3.57 3.32 17.53
C ASN A 605 4.28 4.56 16.98
N LYS A 606 3.83 5.79 17.30
CA LYS A 606 4.42 7.03 16.78
C LYS A 606 5.09 7.87 17.85
N THR A 607 6.20 8.50 17.53
CA THR A 607 6.90 9.46 18.41
C THR A 607 7.30 10.70 17.64
N LEU A 608 7.31 11.86 18.30
CA LEU A 608 7.96 13.05 17.77
C LEU A 608 9.42 13.07 18.23
N CYS A 609 10.37 13.06 17.31
CA CYS A 609 11.79 13.04 17.65
C CYS A 609 12.60 13.94 16.72
N PHE A 610 13.84 14.27 17.10
CA PHE A 610 14.73 15.00 16.20
C PHE A 610 15.05 14.16 14.95
N THR A 611 15.11 14.82 13.80
CA THR A 611 15.38 14.19 12.51
C THR A 611 16.64 13.34 12.54
N ASP A 612 17.71 13.84 13.14
CA ASP A 612 18.99 13.11 13.24
C ASP A 612 18.86 11.81 14.05
N ALA A 613 18.07 11.82 15.13
CA ALA A 613 17.80 10.63 15.94
C ALA A 613 17.01 9.58 15.15
N ASN A 614 15.98 10.02 14.41
CA ASN A 614 15.22 9.14 13.52
C ASN A 614 16.11 8.51 12.43
N GLN A 615 16.95 9.33 11.78
CA GLN A 615 17.89 8.86 10.75
C GLN A 615 18.97 7.91 11.30
N ALA A 616 19.33 8.03 12.57
CA ALA A 616 20.21 7.10 13.25
C ALA A 616 19.54 5.75 13.56
N LYS A 617 18.28 5.78 14.02
CA LYS A 617 17.49 4.58 14.35
C LYS A 617 17.19 3.70 13.12
N ARG A 618 16.81 4.31 11.99
CA ARG A 618 16.48 3.61 10.72
C ARG A 618 15.38 2.55 10.91
N ASN A 619 15.61 1.32 10.45
CA ASN A 619 14.67 0.19 10.52
C ASN A 619 14.87 -0.69 11.78
N ARG A 620 15.49 -0.16 12.83
CA ARG A 620 15.70 -0.84 14.13
C ARG A 620 14.66 -0.41 15.17
N THR A 621 14.36 -1.26 16.14
CA THR A 621 13.63 -0.87 17.35
C THR A 621 14.50 0.05 18.21
N PRO A 622 13.94 0.78 19.20
CA PRO A 622 14.75 1.61 20.09
C PRO A 622 15.79 0.78 20.85
N PHE A 623 15.43 -0.44 21.29
CA PHE A 623 16.37 -1.36 21.94
C PHE A 623 17.53 -1.74 21.03
N GLU A 624 17.24 -2.29 19.85
CA GLU A 624 18.27 -2.69 18.89
C GLU A 624 19.16 -1.52 18.44
N TRP A 625 18.61 -0.32 18.39
CA TRP A 625 19.38 0.88 18.05
C TRP A 625 20.29 1.31 19.20
N ILE A 626 19.71 1.53 20.39
CA ILE A 626 20.44 2.08 21.53
C ILE A 626 21.44 1.05 22.05
N SER A 627 21.07 -0.23 22.20
CA SER A 627 21.97 -1.28 22.66
C SER A 627 23.13 -1.55 21.71
N ALA A 628 22.97 -1.29 20.40
CA ALA A 628 24.05 -1.45 19.42
C ALA A 628 24.96 -0.21 19.33
N ASP A 629 24.40 0.99 19.36
CA ASP A 629 25.15 2.23 19.12
C ASP A 629 25.67 2.85 20.44
N LYS A 630 24.96 2.66 21.57
CA LYS A 630 25.23 3.25 22.89
C LYS A 630 24.68 2.38 24.04
N PRO A 631 25.30 1.22 24.34
CA PRO A 631 24.74 0.25 25.29
C PRO A 631 24.46 0.81 26.69
N ASP A 632 25.30 1.74 27.18
CA ASP A 632 25.13 2.38 28.49
C ASP A 632 23.94 3.35 28.56
N ASP A 633 23.45 3.83 27.42
CA ASP A 633 22.32 4.77 27.35
C ASP A 633 20.95 4.07 27.44
N TRP A 634 20.88 2.73 27.34
CA TRP A 634 19.60 2.01 27.39
C TRP A 634 18.88 2.16 28.73
N ASP A 635 19.61 2.06 29.84
CA ASP A 635 19.02 2.22 31.18
C ASP A 635 18.51 3.66 31.42
N ARG A 636 19.25 4.65 30.92
CA ARG A 636 18.81 6.05 30.93
C ARG A 636 17.55 6.25 30.08
N PHE A 637 17.54 5.70 28.87
CA PHE A 637 16.40 5.79 27.95
C PHE A 637 15.16 5.10 28.53
N SER A 638 15.32 3.88 29.07
CA SER A 638 14.22 3.11 29.64
C SER A 638 13.59 3.83 30.84
N LYS A 639 14.42 4.40 31.73
CA LYS A 639 13.99 5.26 32.83
C LYS A 639 13.26 6.51 32.34
N ALA A 640 13.78 7.20 31.32
CA ALA A 640 13.13 8.38 30.76
C ALA A 640 11.73 8.07 30.18
N VAL A 641 11.61 6.96 29.45
CA VAL A 641 10.31 6.48 28.95
C VAL A 641 9.38 6.15 30.11
N GLU A 642 9.87 5.52 31.19
CA GLU A 642 9.05 5.19 32.34
C GLU A 642 8.60 6.42 33.15
N LEU A 643 9.45 7.43 33.27
CA LEU A 643 9.15 8.68 33.98
C LEU A 643 8.16 9.59 33.22
N CYS A 644 7.94 9.35 31.93
CA CYS A 644 6.94 10.07 31.13
C CYS A 644 5.50 9.67 31.54
N LYS A 645 4.98 10.31 32.60
CA LYS A 645 3.66 9.99 33.21
C LYS A 645 2.45 10.22 32.29
N SER A 646 2.60 11.11 31.31
CA SER A 646 1.62 11.44 30.28
C SER A 646 1.41 10.30 29.27
N MET A 647 2.43 9.45 29.09
CA MET A 647 2.39 8.28 28.21
C MET A 647 2.05 7.00 28.99
N LYS A 648 1.15 6.14 28.46
CA LYS A 648 0.69 4.93 29.18
C LYS A 648 0.55 3.71 28.27
N GLY A 649 0.64 2.52 28.87
CA GLY A 649 0.22 1.26 28.26
C GLY A 649 1.10 0.80 27.08
N ILE A 650 0.44 0.43 25.97
CA ILE A 650 1.08 -0.20 24.80
C ILE A 650 2.22 0.64 24.23
N LYS A 651 2.12 1.97 24.25
CA LYS A 651 3.13 2.86 23.67
C LYS A 651 4.46 2.80 24.41
N LYS A 652 4.43 2.77 25.75
CA LYS A 652 5.63 2.53 26.58
C LYS A 652 6.23 1.16 26.28
N ARG A 653 5.39 0.12 26.20
CA ARG A 653 5.84 -1.23 25.82
C ARG A 653 6.52 -1.26 24.45
N ASN A 654 6.02 -0.50 23.47
CA ASN A 654 6.66 -0.38 22.16
C ASN A 654 8.07 0.24 22.24
N TYR A 655 8.27 1.24 23.11
CA TYR A 655 9.59 1.83 23.32
C TYR A 655 10.59 0.87 24.00
N LEU A 656 10.11 0.09 24.95
CA LEU A 656 10.92 -0.78 25.81
C LEU A 656 11.04 -2.23 25.28
N MET A 657 10.55 -2.49 24.07
CA MET A 657 10.50 -3.84 23.49
C MET A 657 11.91 -4.36 23.17
N MET A 658 12.34 -5.37 23.93
CA MET A 658 13.64 -6.03 23.75
C MET A 658 13.59 -7.17 22.75
N ASP A 659 12.50 -7.95 22.75
CA ASP A 659 12.29 -9.04 21.78
C ASP A 659 11.35 -8.60 20.66
N ALA A 660 11.95 -8.28 19.51
CA ALA A 660 11.25 -7.90 18.30
C ALA A 660 10.71 -9.11 17.52
N ALA A 661 11.33 -10.29 17.64
CA ALA A 661 11.11 -11.42 16.75
C ALA A 661 9.71 -12.02 16.90
N GLU A 662 9.19 -12.09 18.12
CA GLU A 662 7.85 -12.62 18.42
C GLU A 662 6.72 -11.78 17.80
N ARG A 663 6.93 -10.46 17.70
CA ARG A 663 5.92 -9.50 17.22
C ARG A 663 6.05 -9.18 15.73
N GLU A 664 7.21 -9.39 15.11
CA GLU A 664 7.38 -9.28 13.65
C GLU A 664 6.45 -10.22 12.87
N GLY A 665 6.11 -11.38 13.44
CA GLY A 665 5.10 -12.28 12.87
C GLY A 665 3.69 -11.70 12.82
N GLN A 666 3.43 -10.58 13.50
CA GLN A 666 2.11 -9.95 13.65
C GLN A 666 1.79 -8.91 12.56
N PHE A 667 1.99 -9.24 11.28
CA PHE A 667 1.47 -8.49 10.11
C PHE A 667 -0.09 -8.50 10.03
N LEU A 668 -0.77 -8.66 11.19
CA LEU A 668 -2.13 -9.13 11.34
C LEU A 668 -3.19 -8.06 11.04
N GLU A 669 -2.98 -6.77 11.35
CA GLU A 669 -4.11 -5.82 11.29
C GLU A 669 -4.60 -5.53 9.86
N ARG A 670 -3.67 -5.41 8.90
CA ARG A 670 -4.01 -5.27 7.47
C ARG A 670 -4.63 -6.54 6.92
N ASN A 671 -4.04 -7.69 7.24
CA ASN A 671 -4.51 -9.00 6.80
C ASN A 671 -5.91 -9.28 7.34
N LEU A 672 -6.19 -8.90 8.59
CA LEU A 672 -7.52 -8.99 9.20
C LEU A 672 -8.54 -8.12 8.47
N ASN A 673 -8.18 -6.89 8.07
CA ASN A 673 -9.08 -6.04 7.29
C ASN A 673 -9.37 -6.59 5.89
N ASP A 674 -8.35 -7.12 5.21
CA ASP A 674 -8.52 -7.78 3.91
C ASP A 674 -9.38 -9.07 4.04
N THR A 675 -9.18 -9.87 5.09
CA THR A 675 -10.02 -11.02 5.43
C THR A 675 -11.47 -10.60 5.69
N ARG A 676 -11.71 -9.61 6.57
CA ARG A 676 -13.06 -9.09 6.86
C ARG A 676 -13.76 -8.61 5.60
N TYR A 677 -13.04 -7.92 4.72
CA TYR A 677 -13.60 -7.40 3.49
C TYR A 677 -13.93 -8.53 2.51
N ALA A 678 -13.01 -9.48 2.28
CA ALA A 678 -13.23 -10.65 1.43
C ALA A 678 -14.47 -11.43 1.88
N LEU A 679 -14.56 -11.76 3.16
CA LEU A 679 -15.66 -12.53 3.72
C LEU A 679 -16.99 -11.75 3.69
N LYS A 680 -16.96 -10.42 3.86
CA LYS A 680 -18.17 -9.59 3.67
C LYS A 680 -18.72 -9.71 2.24
N VAL A 681 -17.85 -9.71 1.24
CA VAL A 681 -18.25 -9.90 -0.16
C VAL A 681 -18.76 -11.31 -0.41
N VAL A 682 -18.06 -12.33 0.08
CA VAL A 682 -18.49 -13.74 -0.02
C VAL A 682 -19.87 -13.93 0.61
N LEU A 683 -20.11 -13.38 1.81
CA LEU A 683 -21.42 -13.43 2.47
C LEU A 683 -22.51 -12.79 1.61
N GLY A 684 -22.22 -11.65 0.99
CA GLY A 684 -23.15 -10.98 0.08
C GLY A 684 -23.49 -11.82 -1.15
N LEU A 685 -22.48 -12.42 -1.79
CA LEU A 685 -22.64 -13.32 -2.94
C LEU A 685 -23.44 -14.57 -2.59
N LEU A 686 -23.17 -15.16 -1.42
CA LEU A 686 -23.86 -16.36 -0.96
C LEU A 686 -25.31 -16.08 -0.60
N LYS A 687 -25.65 -14.92 -0.04
CA LYS A 687 -27.06 -14.54 0.18
C LYS A 687 -27.87 -14.47 -1.11
N THR A 688 -27.25 -14.08 -2.22
CA THR A 688 -27.89 -14.10 -3.53
C THR A 688 -28.02 -15.54 -4.07
N ARG A 689 -27.01 -16.40 -3.87
CA ARG A 689 -27.01 -17.80 -4.32
C ARG A 689 -27.91 -18.72 -3.46
N TYR A 690 -28.02 -18.41 -2.18
CA TYR A 690 -28.78 -19.11 -1.15
C TYR A 690 -29.72 -18.11 -0.47
N PRO A 691 -30.81 -17.69 -1.16
CA PRO A 691 -31.78 -16.76 -0.60
C PRO A 691 -32.47 -17.37 0.63
N ASP A 692 -33.03 -16.50 1.48
CA ASP A 692 -33.81 -16.94 2.61
C ASP A 692 -35.03 -17.73 2.12
N GLU A 693 -35.28 -18.87 2.74
CA GLU A 693 -36.33 -19.81 2.37
C GLU A 693 -37.67 -19.36 2.96
N LEU A 694 -38.77 -19.46 2.21
CA LEU A 694 -40.10 -19.18 2.77
C LEU A 694 -40.46 -20.27 3.78
N ALA A 695 -40.63 -19.89 5.04
CA ALA A 695 -40.89 -20.78 6.16
C ALA A 695 -42.32 -20.64 6.72
N GLY A 696 -43.20 -19.93 6.01
CA GLY A 696 -44.61 -19.70 6.34
C GLY A 696 -45.00 -18.22 6.33
N THR A 697 -46.11 -17.89 7.00
CA THR A 697 -46.59 -16.52 7.23
C THR A 697 -46.60 -16.21 8.73
N ASN A 698 -46.26 -14.98 9.08
CA ASN A 698 -46.43 -14.44 10.42
C ASN A 698 -47.91 -14.12 10.67
N PRO A 699 -48.34 -13.95 11.94
CA PRO A 699 -49.72 -13.60 12.28
C PRO A 699 -50.23 -12.29 11.66
N ASP A 700 -49.32 -11.39 11.29
CA ASP A 700 -49.61 -10.10 10.62
C ASP A 700 -49.71 -10.22 9.09
N GLY A 701 -49.66 -11.44 8.54
CA GLY A 701 -49.72 -11.72 7.10
C GLY A 701 -48.38 -11.56 6.37
N SER A 702 -47.30 -11.15 7.05
CA SER A 702 -45.97 -11.04 6.42
C SER A 702 -45.31 -12.40 6.21
N GLU A 703 -44.48 -12.52 5.17
CA GLU A 703 -43.72 -13.75 4.88
C GLU A 703 -42.71 -14.04 6.01
N ARG A 704 -42.82 -15.20 6.65
CA ARG A 704 -41.83 -15.71 7.59
C ARG A 704 -40.72 -16.39 6.81
N LYS A 705 -39.53 -15.79 6.75
CA LYS A 705 -38.37 -16.32 6.03
C LYS A 705 -37.36 -17.00 6.96
N ARG A 706 -36.87 -18.17 6.58
CA ARG A 706 -35.78 -18.90 7.24
C ARG A 706 -34.46 -18.56 6.55
N ARG A 707 -33.57 -17.95 7.32
CA ARG A 707 -32.23 -17.59 6.85
C ARG A 707 -31.36 -18.82 6.60
N ARG A 708 -30.57 -18.81 5.52
CA ARG A 708 -29.65 -19.92 5.16
C ARG A 708 -28.17 -19.59 5.33
N VAL A 709 -27.80 -18.32 5.20
CA VAL A 709 -26.39 -17.88 5.21
C VAL A 709 -26.06 -17.05 6.45
N PHE A 710 -25.16 -17.55 7.29
CA PHE A 710 -24.81 -16.99 8.59
C PHE A 710 -23.36 -16.51 8.67
N ALA A 711 -23.18 -15.40 9.38
CA ALA A 711 -21.86 -14.89 9.76
C ALA A 711 -21.64 -15.19 11.24
N ARG A 712 -20.50 -15.80 11.59
CA ARG A 712 -20.16 -16.19 12.97
C ARG A 712 -19.00 -15.35 13.50
N PRO A 713 -19.11 -14.72 14.69
CA PRO A 713 -17.99 -13.96 15.26
C PRO A 713 -16.84 -14.88 15.68
N GLY A 714 -15.61 -14.59 15.26
CA GLY A 714 -14.43 -15.39 15.62
C GLY A 714 -14.10 -15.42 17.12
N GLY A 715 -14.57 -14.42 17.88
CA GLY A 715 -14.48 -14.48 19.34
C GLY A 715 -15.30 -15.63 19.96
N ILE A 716 -16.39 -16.03 19.29
CA ILE A 716 -17.29 -17.08 19.78
C ILE A 716 -16.80 -18.46 19.38
N THR A 717 -16.30 -18.63 18.16
CA THR A 717 -15.66 -19.89 17.72
C THR A 717 -14.49 -20.23 18.64
N ALA A 718 -13.63 -19.26 18.98
CA ALA A 718 -12.54 -19.45 19.93
C ALA A 718 -13.01 -19.80 21.35
N ALA A 719 -14.15 -19.26 21.80
CA ALA A 719 -14.70 -19.62 23.09
C ALA A 719 -15.32 -21.03 23.09
N LEU A 720 -16.10 -21.37 22.06
CA LEU A 720 -16.67 -22.72 21.88
C LEU A 720 -15.58 -23.79 21.80
N ARG A 721 -14.48 -23.51 21.08
CA ARG A 721 -13.32 -24.41 21.00
C ARG A 721 -12.72 -24.72 22.37
N ARG A 722 -12.68 -23.73 23.29
CA ARG A 722 -12.21 -23.93 24.67
C ARG A 722 -13.21 -24.75 25.49
N VAL A 723 -14.50 -24.42 25.42
CA VAL A 723 -15.55 -25.12 26.19
C VAL A 723 -15.69 -26.58 25.78
N TRP A 724 -15.54 -26.89 24.50
CA TRP A 724 -15.58 -28.26 24.00
C TRP A 724 -14.25 -29.01 24.15
N GLY A 725 -13.27 -28.44 24.84
CA GLY A 725 -11.97 -29.07 25.07
C GLY A 725 -11.15 -29.28 23.80
N LEU A 726 -11.42 -28.54 22.72
CA LEU A 726 -10.74 -28.67 21.43
C LEU A 726 -9.46 -27.80 21.33
N GLU A 727 -9.27 -26.83 22.22
CA GLU A 727 -8.12 -25.91 22.20
C GLU A 727 -6.77 -26.64 22.27
N SER A 728 -6.72 -27.76 22.99
CA SER A 728 -5.51 -28.59 23.11
C SER A 728 -5.08 -29.24 21.79
N LEU A 729 -5.97 -29.38 20.79
CA LEU A 729 -5.58 -29.88 19.46
C LEU A 729 -4.69 -28.89 18.69
N LYS A 730 -4.60 -27.64 19.14
CA LYS A 730 -3.72 -26.61 18.54
C LYS A 730 -2.39 -26.47 19.27
N LYS A 731 -2.16 -27.28 20.31
CA LYS A 731 -1.04 -27.11 21.23
C LYS A 731 -0.22 -28.38 21.37
N ASP A 732 1.07 -28.22 21.57
CA ASP A 732 1.96 -29.32 21.97
C ASP A 732 1.80 -29.65 23.48
N SER A 733 2.58 -30.62 23.96
CA SER A 733 2.61 -31.02 25.38
C SER A 733 3.06 -29.91 26.33
N GLU A 734 3.78 -28.91 25.83
CA GLU A 734 4.26 -27.75 26.59
C GLU A 734 3.28 -26.58 26.56
N GLY A 735 2.18 -26.70 25.80
CA GLY A 735 1.16 -25.68 25.64
C GLY A 735 1.46 -24.62 24.58
N ASN A 736 2.55 -24.79 23.80
CA ASN A 736 2.90 -23.91 22.69
C ASN A 736 2.04 -24.23 21.46
N ARG A 737 1.87 -23.24 20.58
CA ARG A 737 1.05 -23.42 19.37
C ARG A 737 1.77 -24.31 18.35
N LEU A 738 1.10 -25.37 17.90
CA LEU A 738 1.57 -26.23 16.83
C LEU A 738 1.60 -25.47 15.49
N ALA A 739 2.70 -25.62 14.75
CA ALA A 739 2.82 -25.17 13.37
C ALA A 739 2.11 -26.16 12.42
N ASP A 740 0.79 -26.23 12.49
CA ASP A 740 0.00 -27.22 11.73
C ASP A 740 -1.19 -26.56 11.01
N ASP A 741 -1.17 -26.51 9.68
CA ASP A 741 -2.22 -25.88 8.86
C ASP A 741 -3.58 -26.64 8.90
N ARG A 742 -3.65 -27.87 9.43
CA ARG A 742 -4.92 -28.60 9.62
C ARG A 742 -5.84 -27.91 10.63
N HIS A 743 -5.30 -27.01 11.45
CA HIS A 743 -6.06 -26.23 12.42
C HIS A 743 -7.17 -25.36 11.80
N HIS A 744 -7.09 -25.04 10.50
CA HIS A 744 -8.17 -24.35 9.78
C HIS A 744 -9.40 -25.25 9.61
N ALA A 745 -9.23 -26.55 9.37
CA ALA A 745 -10.34 -27.51 9.33
C ALA A 745 -11.03 -27.60 10.70
N LEU A 746 -10.24 -27.63 11.79
CA LEU A 746 -10.76 -27.56 13.15
C LEU A 746 -11.65 -26.33 13.39
N ASP A 747 -11.16 -25.14 13.01
CA ASP A 747 -11.93 -23.90 13.16
C ASP A 747 -13.20 -23.89 12.28
N ALA A 748 -13.14 -24.52 11.10
CA ALA A 748 -14.31 -24.70 10.24
C ALA A 748 -15.35 -25.67 10.81
N ILE A 749 -14.93 -26.76 11.48
CA ILE A 749 -15.84 -27.67 12.22
C ILE A 749 -16.57 -26.88 13.31
N VAL A 750 -15.83 -26.14 14.13
CA VAL A 750 -16.42 -25.30 15.19
C VAL A 750 -17.40 -24.27 14.61
N THR A 751 -17.05 -23.68 13.46
CA THR A 751 -17.91 -22.75 12.73
C THR A 751 -19.19 -23.41 12.20
N ALA A 752 -19.11 -24.62 11.64
CA ALA A 752 -20.27 -25.38 11.20
C ALA A 752 -21.21 -25.69 12.37
N CYS A 753 -20.65 -26.04 13.54
CA CYS A 753 -21.39 -26.37 14.74
C CYS A 753 -22.01 -25.14 15.45
N CYS A 754 -21.63 -23.92 15.09
CA CYS A 754 -22.07 -22.69 15.76
C CYS A 754 -23.50 -22.27 15.39
N SER A 755 -24.52 -23.02 15.82
CA SER A 755 -25.93 -22.71 15.51
C SER A 755 -26.40 -21.36 16.09
N GLU A 756 -27.49 -20.79 15.54
CA GLU A 756 -28.06 -19.55 16.09
C GLU A 756 -28.57 -19.71 17.52
N GLY A 757 -29.15 -20.86 17.88
CA GLY A 757 -29.57 -21.13 19.26
C GLY A 757 -28.39 -21.17 20.22
N LEU A 758 -27.28 -21.78 19.82
CA LEU A 758 -26.04 -21.79 20.60
C LEU A 758 -25.48 -20.36 20.76
N LEU A 759 -25.50 -19.56 19.69
CA LEU A 759 -25.06 -18.17 19.68
C LEU A 759 -25.90 -17.29 20.63
N GLN A 760 -27.23 -17.44 20.59
CA GLN A 760 -28.15 -16.71 21.47
C GLN A 760 -27.94 -17.09 22.94
N ARG A 761 -27.77 -18.38 23.24
CA ARG A 761 -27.43 -18.86 24.60
C ARG A 761 -26.11 -18.28 25.08
N ALA A 762 -25.06 -18.36 24.26
CA ALA A 762 -23.75 -17.79 24.58
C ALA A 762 -23.82 -16.28 24.84
N THR A 763 -24.60 -15.55 24.04
CA THR A 763 -24.81 -14.10 24.21
C THR A 763 -25.59 -13.79 25.49
N ARG A 764 -26.61 -14.59 25.84
CA ARG A 764 -27.37 -14.43 27.08
C ARG A 764 -26.50 -14.64 28.31
N VAL A 765 -25.69 -15.71 28.33
CA VAL A 765 -24.72 -15.97 29.41
C VAL A 765 -23.73 -14.80 29.55
N ALA A 766 -23.24 -14.27 28.42
CA ALA A 766 -22.37 -13.09 28.42
C ALA A 766 -23.01 -11.88 29.10
N GLN A 767 -24.25 -11.57 28.71
CA GLN A 767 -25.00 -10.43 29.23
C GLN A 767 -25.34 -10.60 30.73
N GLU A 768 -25.62 -11.82 31.17
CA GLU A 768 -25.90 -12.13 32.58
C GLU A 768 -24.64 -12.00 33.47
N GLN A 769 -23.50 -12.51 33.01
CA GLN A 769 -22.21 -12.35 33.71
C GLN A 769 -21.78 -10.90 33.80
N GLU A 770 -21.92 -10.13 32.72
CA GLU A 770 -21.61 -8.70 32.69
C GLU A 770 -22.51 -7.90 33.64
N ARG A 771 -23.82 -8.20 33.69
CA ARG A 771 -24.74 -7.59 34.68
C ARG A 771 -24.34 -7.87 36.13
N ARG A 772 -23.66 -9.00 36.38
CA ARG A 772 -23.13 -9.40 37.69
C ARG A 772 -21.71 -8.89 37.94
N GLY A 773 -21.12 -8.14 37.00
CA GLY A 773 -19.75 -7.62 37.11
C GLY A 773 -18.66 -8.71 36.98
N GLN A 774 -19.00 -9.88 36.45
CA GLN A 774 -18.09 -11.02 36.30
C GLN A 774 -17.36 -10.97 34.94
N GLN A 775 -16.15 -11.54 34.91
CA GLN A 775 -15.41 -11.71 33.65
C GLN A 775 -16.17 -12.68 32.73
N PHE A 776 -16.24 -12.35 31.43
CA PHE A 776 -16.92 -13.19 30.45
C PHE A 776 -16.21 -14.54 30.30
N GLU A 777 -16.88 -15.59 30.77
CA GLU A 777 -16.45 -16.97 30.60
C GLU A 777 -17.64 -17.83 30.20
N LEU A 778 -17.59 -18.36 28.98
CA LEU A 778 -18.53 -19.41 28.58
C LEU A 778 -18.18 -20.68 29.37
N ARG A 779 -19.08 -21.10 30.25
CA ARG A 779 -19.01 -22.37 30.99
C ARG A 779 -20.28 -23.18 30.69
N ASP A 780 -20.20 -24.50 30.78
CA ASP A 780 -21.34 -25.42 30.73
C ASP A 780 -22.21 -25.38 29.45
N LEU A 781 -21.60 -25.14 28.28
CA LEU A 781 -22.30 -25.36 27.00
C LEU A 781 -22.09 -26.80 26.53
N PRO A 782 -23.17 -27.57 26.27
CA PRO A 782 -23.03 -28.93 25.77
C PRO A 782 -22.36 -28.93 24.39
N PRO A 783 -21.63 -30.01 24.04
CA PRO A 783 -21.16 -30.20 22.67
C PRO A 783 -22.34 -30.31 21.70
N PRO A 784 -22.10 -30.13 20.39
CA PRO A 784 -23.15 -30.20 19.37
C PRO A 784 -23.90 -31.54 19.32
N TRP A 785 -23.22 -32.64 19.62
CA TRP A 785 -23.77 -33.98 19.77
C TRP A 785 -22.86 -34.81 20.70
N GLY A 786 -23.39 -35.93 21.18
CA GLY A 786 -22.67 -36.82 22.10
C GLY A 786 -22.30 -36.14 23.42
N ASP A 787 -21.28 -36.69 24.08
CA ASP A 787 -20.61 -36.07 25.22
C ASP A 787 -19.31 -35.36 24.77
N ALA A 788 -18.71 -34.57 25.65
CA ALA A 788 -17.55 -33.75 25.29
C ALA A 788 -16.33 -34.59 24.87
N ALA A 789 -16.17 -35.79 25.42
CA ALA A 789 -15.05 -36.67 25.11
C ALA A 789 -15.25 -37.39 23.76
N SER A 790 -16.46 -37.90 23.50
CA SER A 790 -16.79 -38.51 22.20
C SER A 790 -16.73 -37.50 21.07
N PHE A 791 -17.29 -36.30 21.25
CA PHE A 791 -17.20 -35.22 20.28
C PHE A 791 -15.74 -34.80 20.01
N ARG A 792 -14.94 -34.64 21.07
CA ARG A 792 -13.52 -34.29 20.93
C ARG A 792 -12.74 -35.33 20.13
N ARG A 793 -12.99 -36.63 20.38
CA ARG A 793 -12.33 -37.73 19.67
C ARG A 793 -12.69 -37.74 18.18
N GLU A 794 -13.97 -37.61 17.84
CA GLU A 794 -14.42 -37.52 16.45
C GLU A 794 -13.77 -36.33 15.72
N VAL A 795 -13.69 -35.17 16.37
CA VAL A 795 -13.01 -33.99 15.81
C VAL A 795 -11.51 -34.23 15.63
N ALA A 796 -10.84 -34.88 16.59
CA ALA A 796 -9.42 -35.17 16.49
C ALA A 796 -9.11 -36.12 15.32
N GLU A 797 -9.87 -37.20 15.19
CA GLU A 797 -9.77 -38.17 14.09
C GLU A 797 -10.03 -37.53 12.73
N ALA A 798 -11.07 -36.69 12.63
CA ALA A 798 -11.39 -35.95 11.41
C ALA A 798 -10.30 -34.95 11.02
N VAL A 799 -9.69 -34.25 11.98
CA VAL A 799 -8.61 -33.29 11.70
C VAL A 799 -7.31 -34.01 11.33
N GLU A 800 -7.02 -35.16 11.94
CA GLU A 800 -5.81 -35.94 11.67
C GLU A 800 -5.77 -36.47 10.23
N SER A 801 -6.93 -36.89 9.69
CA SER A 801 -7.07 -37.40 8.33
C SER A 801 -6.93 -36.33 7.22
N VAL A 802 -6.92 -35.04 7.58
CA VAL A 802 -6.86 -33.94 6.60
C VAL A 802 -5.52 -33.90 5.87
N PHE A 803 -5.56 -34.11 4.56
CA PHE A 803 -4.44 -33.80 3.67
C PHE A 803 -4.50 -32.34 3.19
N VAL A 804 -3.65 -31.49 3.78
CA VAL A 804 -3.59 -30.05 3.45
C VAL A 804 -3.24 -29.83 1.97
N SER A 805 -4.21 -29.26 1.25
CA SER A 805 -4.12 -29.05 -0.19
C SER A 805 -3.40 -27.74 -0.53
N ARG A 806 -2.38 -27.80 -1.40
CA ARG A 806 -1.63 -26.62 -1.86
C ARG A 806 -1.51 -26.58 -3.38
N PRO A 807 -1.83 -25.46 -4.05
CA PRO A 807 -1.62 -25.34 -5.49
C PRO A 807 -0.13 -25.22 -5.81
N ALA A 808 0.33 -26.01 -6.78
CA ALA A 808 1.62 -25.82 -7.42
C ALA A 808 1.78 -24.38 -7.94
N SER A 809 2.99 -23.82 -7.79
CA SER A 809 3.32 -22.44 -8.07
C SER A 809 4.61 -22.35 -8.88
N GLY A 810 4.48 -21.81 -10.10
CA GLY A 810 5.56 -21.75 -11.08
C GLY A 810 5.20 -20.82 -12.23
N ARG A 811 4.72 -19.60 -11.93
CA ARG A 811 4.36 -18.65 -12.98
C ARG A 811 5.62 -18.14 -13.69
N ILE A 812 5.66 -18.37 -15.00
CA ILE A 812 6.72 -17.88 -15.88
C ILE A 812 6.77 -16.35 -15.94
N ARG A 813 5.67 -15.65 -15.66
CA ARG A 813 5.62 -14.18 -15.57
C ARG A 813 6.00 -13.71 -14.15
N GLY A 814 6.95 -12.78 -14.05
CA GLY A 814 7.46 -12.27 -12.78
C GLY A 814 8.78 -11.49 -12.97
N LYS A 815 9.51 -11.23 -11.87
CA LYS A 815 10.85 -10.62 -11.90
C LYS A 815 11.80 -11.50 -12.73
N GLY A 816 12.43 -10.95 -13.76
CA GLY A 816 13.30 -11.71 -14.69
C GLY A 816 14.73 -11.87 -14.21
N HIS A 817 15.29 -10.83 -13.58
CA HIS A 817 16.63 -10.81 -13.00
C HIS A 817 16.68 -9.83 -11.82
N ASP A 818 17.76 -9.84 -11.06
CA ASP A 818 17.95 -8.86 -9.98
C ASP A 818 18.16 -7.43 -10.53
N ALA A 819 17.75 -6.42 -9.74
CA ALA A 819 17.79 -5.03 -10.18
C ALA A 819 19.22 -4.45 -10.22
N THR A 820 20.14 -5.06 -9.46
CA THR A 820 21.53 -4.60 -9.34
C THR A 820 22.36 -5.05 -10.52
N VAL A 821 22.77 -4.11 -11.37
CA VAL A 821 23.75 -4.37 -12.44
C VAL A 821 25.15 -4.35 -11.83
N LYS A 822 25.84 -5.48 -11.89
CA LYS A 822 27.26 -5.64 -11.53
C LYS A 822 28.09 -5.28 -12.77
N ALA A 823 29.11 -4.46 -12.60
CA ALA A 823 29.98 -4.06 -13.71
C ALA A 823 30.99 -5.17 -13.99
N ILE A 824 31.41 -5.30 -15.25
CA ILE A 824 32.56 -6.13 -15.62
C ILE A 824 33.78 -5.21 -15.70
N ARG A 825 34.88 -5.61 -15.06
CA ARG A 825 36.17 -4.93 -15.11
C ARG A 825 37.27 -5.94 -15.33
N GLU A 826 38.14 -5.63 -16.27
CA GLU A 826 39.42 -6.30 -16.40
C GLU A 826 40.31 -5.95 -15.20
N ILE A 827 40.72 -6.98 -14.47
CA ILE A 827 41.59 -6.93 -13.28
C ILE A 827 42.65 -8.02 -13.51
N ASP A 828 43.93 -7.65 -13.48
CA ASP A 828 45.07 -8.57 -13.71
C ASP A 828 44.99 -9.35 -15.04
N GLY A 829 44.44 -8.75 -16.10
CA GLY A 829 44.26 -9.38 -17.41
C GLY A 829 43.04 -10.29 -17.54
N GLU A 830 42.22 -10.43 -16.49
CA GLU A 830 40.98 -11.21 -16.51
C GLU A 830 39.74 -10.33 -16.34
N GLU A 831 38.67 -10.63 -17.09
CA GLU A 831 37.37 -9.99 -16.86
C GLU A 831 36.73 -10.48 -15.56
N ARG A 832 36.58 -9.58 -14.59
CA ARG A 832 35.99 -9.87 -13.28
C ARG A 832 34.77 -9.01 -12.99
N LEU A 833 33.81 -9.62 -12.32
CA LEU A 833 32.61 -8.94 -11.85
C LEU A 833 32.94 -8.06 -10.64
N VAL A 834 32.43 -6.83 -10.63
CA VAL A 834 32.57 -5.93 -9.48
C VAL A 834 31.26 -5.21 -9.18
N SER A 835 31.07 -4.89 -7.90
CA SER A 835 29.92 -4.11 -7.42
C SER A 835 30.38 -3.02 -6.45
N ARG A 836 29.58 -1.97 -6.29
CA ARG A 836 29.87 -0.90 -5.32
C ARG A 836 29.09 -1.10 -4.04
N LYS A 837 29.78 -1.19 -2.90
CA LYS A 837 29.20 -1.33 -1.56
C LYS A 837 29.43 -0.06 -0.75
N SER A 838 28.46 0.32 0.08
CA SER A 838 28.57 1.46 1.00
C SER A 838 29.60 1.17 2.08
N VAL A 839 30.44 2.14 2.46
CA VAL A 839 31.43 1.94 3.53
C VAL A 839 30.77 1.54 4.85
N ASN A 840 29.58 2.07 5.13
CA ASN A 840 28.80 1.72 6.32
C ASN A 840 28.43 0.23 6.38
N GLU A 841 28.29 -0.42 5.22
CA GLU A 841 27.93 -1.83 5.10
C GLU A 841 29.15 -2.75 4.99
N LEU A 842 30.38 -2.21 4.96
CA LEU A 842 31.60 -3.01 4.84
C LEU A 842 31.93 -3.77 6.11
N ASN A 843 32.46 -4.96 5.94
CA ASN A 843 32.99 -5.83 6.98
C ASN A 843 34.51 -5.96 6.79
N LEU A 844 35.26 -6.39 7.82
CA LEU A 844 36.70 -6.68 7.65
C LEU A 844 36.99 -7.66 6.49
N PRO A 845 36.25 -8.77 6.32
CA PRO A 845 36.45 -9.67 5.17
C PRO A 845 36.14 -9.06 3.80
N ASP A 846 35.44 -7.92 3.74
CA ASP A 846 35.19 -7.25 2.46
C ASP A 846 36.43 -6.53 1.94
N LEU A 847 37.31 -6.09 2.84
CA LEU A 847 38.48 -5.29 2.47
C LEU A 847 39.44 -6.08 1.57
N ASP A 848 39.53 -7.38 1.79
CA ASP A 848 40.35 -8.30 0.98
C ASP A 848 39.85 -8.39 -0.47
N ARG A 849 38.56 -8.08 -0.71
CA ARG A 849 37.90 -8.13 -2.03
C ARG A 849 37.94 -6.80 -2.78
N ILE A 850 38.60 -5.77 -2.25
CA ILE A 850 38.79 -4.50 -2.95
C ILE A 850 39.87 -4.70 -4.01
N PRO A 851 39.57 -4.56 -5.32
CA PRO A 851 40.58 -4.73 -6.37
C PRO A 851 41.51 -3.52 -6.46
N VAL A 852 42.69 -3.71 -7.05
CA VAL A 852 43.59 -2.60 -7.38
C VAL A 852 42.91 -1.68 -8.40
N PRO A 853 42.85 -0.35 -8.18
CA PRO A 853 42.26 0.58 -9.15
C PRO A 853 43.01 0.54 -10.49
N LYS A 854 42.28 0.61 -11.62
CA LYS A 854 42.92 0.84 -12.92
C LYS A 854 43.67 2.18 -12.91
N PRO A 855 44.89 2.27 -13.48
CA PRO A 855 45.58 3.54 -13.67
C PRO A 855 44.67 4.52 -14.46
N TYR A 856 44.53 5.74 -13.97
CA TYR A 856 43.76 6.79 -14.65
C TYR A 856 44.41 8.16 -14.44
N GLY A 857 44.85 8.81 -15.52
CA GLY A 857 45.57 10.08 -15.44
C GLY A 857 46.95 9.92 -14.76
N LYS A 858 47.33 10.88 -13.89
CA LYS A 858 48.63 10.93 -13.19
C LYS A 858 48.72 9.98 -11.96
N ILE A 859 48.03 8.84 -11.97
CA ILE A 859 48.14 7.88 -10.86
C ILE A 859 49.46 7.11 -11.01
N ALA A 860 50.46 7.47 -10.20
CA ALA A 860 51.80 6.89 -10.26
C ALA A 860 51.88 5.47 -9.65
N GLU A 861 51.13 5.19 -8.57
CA GLU A 861 51.21 3.91 -7.82
C GLU A 861 49.82 3.38 -7.38
N PRO A 862 49.09 2.67 -8.25
CA PRO A 862 47.75 2.16 -7.94
C PRO A 862 47.67 1.19 -6.75
N ALA A 863 48.70 0.35 -6.55
CA ALA A 863 48.76 -0.62 -5.46
C ALA A 863 48.88 0.07 -4.09
N LYS A 864 49.71 1.12 -4.00
CA LYS A 864 49.87 1.94 -2.80
C LYS A 864 48.57 2.67 -2.44
N LEU A 865 47.90 3.25 -3.44
CA LEU A 865 46.58 3.87 -3.24
C LEU A 865 45.53 2.89 -2.70
N ARG A 866 45.55 1.63 -3.17
CA ARG A 866 44.68 0.59 -2.61
C ARG A 866 45.04 0.32 -1.17
N TYR A 867 46.32 0.11 -0.86
CA TYR A 867 46.80 -0.16 0.49
C TYR A 867 46.37 0.94 1.47
N ASP A 868 46.69 2.20 1.17
CA ASP A 868 46.34 3.35 2.02
C ASP A 868 44.83 3.47 2.23
N MET A 869 44.05 3.22 1.17
CA MET A 869 42.59 3.21 1.24
C MET A 869 42.05 2.07 2.11
N VAL A 870 42.60 0.86 1.96
CA VAL A 870 42.20 -0.33 2.73
C VAL A 870 42.53 -0.13 4.20
N GLU A 871 43.71 0.42 4.52
CA GLU A 871 44.10 0.72 5.90
C GLU A 871 43.20 1.80 6.51
N ALA A 872 42.93 2.89 5.80
CA ALA A 872 41.98 3.91 6.26
C ALA A 872 40.58 3.34 6.55
N LEU A 873 40.13 2.37 5.73
CA LEU A 873 38.85 1.68 5.96
C LEU A 873 38.93 0.69 7.11
N ARG A 874 40.03 -0.06 7.25
CA ARG A 874 40.27 -1.01 8.35
C ARG A 874 40.23 -0.29 9.68
N THR A 875 41.04 0.76 9.85
CA THR A 875 41.06 1.58 11.07
C THR A 875 39.68 2.15 11.38
N TRP A 876 38.95 2.64 10.37
CA TRP A 876 37.61 3.18 10.57
C TRP A 876 36.58 2.11 10.96
N ILE A 877 36.67 0.89 10.40
CA ILE A 877 35.80 -0.23 10.77
C ILE A 877 36.10 -0.72 12.19
N GLU A 878 37.39 -0.85 12.54
CA GLU A 878 37.85 -1.26 13.87
C GLU A 878 37.47 -0.23 14.95
N ALA A 879 37.48 1.06 14.61
CA ALA A 879 36.98 2.13 15.47
C ALA A 879 35.45 2.19 15.62
N GLY A 880 34.72 1.18 15.13
CA GLY A 880 33.26 1.11 15.26
C GLY A 880 32.49 2.00 14.26
N LYS A 881 33.12 2.37 13.13
CA LYS A 881 32.51 3.17 12.05
C LYS A 881 31.96 4.53 12.49
N PRO A 882 32.77 5.40 13.12
CA PRO A 882 32.32 6.71 13.62
C PRO A 882 31.78 7.58 12.49
N LYS A 883 30.57 8.13 12.67
CA LYS A 883 29.88 8.94 11.64
C LYS A 883 30.52 10.31 11.43
N ASP A 884 31.02 10.92 12.50
CA ASP A 884 31.57 12.28 12.48
C ASP A 884 32.99 12.32 11.89
N ASN A 885 33.65 11.17 11.83
CA ASN A 885 34.96 11.03 11.21
C ASN A 885 34.96 9.91 10.15
N PRO A 886 34.35 10.15 8.98
CA PRO A 886 34.24 9.13 7.95
C PRO A 886 35.61 8.85 7.29
N PRO A 887 35.80 7.66 6.69
CA PRO A 887 37.09 7.27 6.13
C PRO A 887 37.43 8.18 4.95
N ARG A 888 38.71 8.55 4.83
CA ARG A 888 39.19 9.47 3.80
C ARG A 888 40.16 8.78 2.85
N SER A 889 40.15 9.20 1.60
CA SER A 889 41.13 8.80 0.61
C SER A 889 42.47 9.49 0.88
N PRO A 890 43.57 9.03 0.26
CA PRO A 890 44.87 9.72 0.34
C PRO A 890 44.85 11.19 -0.09
N LYS A 891 43.82 11.62 -0.85
CA LYS A 891 43.60 13.02 -1.25
C LYS A 891 42.75 13.82 -0.26
N GLY A 892 42.35 13.23 0.86
CA GLY A 892 41.49 13.85 1.88
C GLY A 892 39.98 13.75 1.62
N ASP A 893 39.57 13.26 0.44
CA ASP A 893 38.16 13.08 0.08
C ASP A 893 37.48 11.99 0.92
N VAL A 894 36.25 12.22 1.36
CA VAL A 894 35.47 11.22 2.11
C VAL A 894 35.07 10.04 1.22
N ILE A 895 35.45 8.83 1.63
CA ILE A 895 35.10 7.58 0.98
C ILE A 895 33.70 7.16 1.44
N LYS A 896 32.74 7.11 0.50
CA LYS A 896 31.35 6.71 0.80
C LYS A 896 30.99 5.31 0.29
N LYS A 897 31.61 4.89 -0.80
CA LYS A 897 31.41 3.58 -1.42
C LYS A 897 32.73 3.07 -1.97
N VAL A 898 32.97 1.77 -1.87
CA VAL A 898 34.13 1.09 -2.47
C VAL A 898 33.67 0.05 -3.48
N THR A 899 34.57 -0.28 -4.41
CA THR A 899 34.31 -1.34 -5.39
C THR A 899 34.81 -2.65 -4.81
N LEU A 900 34.03 -3.72 -4.92
CA LEU A 900 34.31 -5.05 -4.40
C LEU A 900 34.13 -6.11 -5.48
N GLU A 901 35.02 -7.10 -5.49
CA GLU A 901 34.79 -8.39 -6.15
C GLU A 901 33.74 -9.22 -5.37
N PRO A 902 32.92 -10.04 -6.06
CA PRO A 902 31.97 -10.94 -5.39
C PRO A 902 32.73 -11.96 -4.54
N GLU A 903 32.11 -12.40 -3.43
CA GLU A 903 32.62 -13.50 -2.61
C GLU A 903 32.87 -14.74 -3.47
N ARG A 904 33.98 -15.46 -3.31
CA ARG A 904 34.14 -16.77 -3.96
C ARG A 904 33.53 -17.85 -3.06
N LYS A 905 32.67 -18.71 -3.60
CA LYS A 905 32.16 -19.90 -2.90
C LYS A 905 33.27 -20.95 -2.78
N LYS A 906 33.13 -21.87 -1.82
CA LYS A 906 34.09 -22.98 -1.57
C LYS A 906 34.40 -23.84 -2.80
N ASN A 907 33.52 -23.87 -3.79
CA ASN A 907 33.68 -24.62 -5.05
C ASN A 907 34.29 -23.78 -6.19
N GLY A 908 34.93 -22.64 -5.89
CA GLY A 908 35.55 -21.75 -6.88
C GLY A 908 34.57 -20.87 -7.67
N SER A 909 33.25 -21.06 -7.53
CA SER A 909 32.25 -20.23 -8.23
C SER A 909 32.09 -18.85 -7.59
N LEU A 910 31.79 -17.83 -8.41
CA LEU A 910 31.49 -16.49 -7.95
C LEU A 910 30.20 -16.46 -7.09
N GLY A 911 30.22 -15.66 -6.04
CA GLY A 911 29.18 -15.51 -5.03
C GLY A 911 27.94 -14.81 -5.59
N GLY A 912 26.78 -15.31 -5.18
CA GLY A 912 25.50 -15.13 -5.87
C GLY A 912 24.98 -16.47 -6.41
N THR A 913 23.92 -16.45 -7.21
CA THR A 913 23.38 -17.66 -7.87
C THR A 913 24.36 -18.27 -8.87
N GLY A 914 25.59 -17.77 -9.02
CA GLY A 914 26.67 -18.33 -9.84
C GLY A 914 26.41 -18.33 -11.36
N VAL A 915 25.28 -17.76 -11.81
CA VAL A 915 24.96 -17.54 -13.23
C VAL A 915 24.41 -16.13 -13.36
N VAL A 916 25.07 -15.36 -14.21
CA VAL A 916 24.73 -13.98 -14.52
C VAL A 916 24.16 -13.87 -15.92
N ILE A 917 23.28 -12.88 -16.13
CA ILE A 917 22.78 -12.52 -17.46
C ILE A 917 23.54 -11.26 -17.89
N PRO A 918 24.17 -11.23 -19.09
CA PRO A 918 24.81 -10.02 -19.60
C PRO A 918 23.76 -8.96 -19.89
N LEU A 919 23.99 -7.73 -19.43
CA LEU A 919 23.09 -6.60 -19.61
C LEU A 919 23.88 -5.28 -19.69
N ASN A 920 23.84 -4.62 -20.85
CA ASN A 920 24.44 -3.30 -21.10
C ASN A 920 25.92 -3.18 -20.68
N GLY A 921 26.76 -4.18 -21.02
CA GLY A 921 28.18 -4.20 -20.64
C GLY A 921 28.44 -4.54 -19.16
N GLY A 922 27.41 -4.92 -18.42
CA GLY A 922 27.50 -5.50 -17.09
C GLY A 922 26.75 -6.84 -17.01
N SER A 923 26.45 -7.27 -15.79
CA SER A 923 25.85 -8.58 -15.50
C SER A 923 24.87 -8.48 -14.33
N VAL A 924 23.81 -9.28 -14.36
CA VAL A 924 22.77 -9.33 -13.31
C VAL A 924 22.52 -10.77 -12.85
N ASP A 925 22.17 -10.97 -11.59
CA ASP A 925 21.83 -12.30 -11.08
C ASP A 925 20.47 -12.78 -11.63
N ARG A 926 20.33 -14.08 -11.93
CA ARG A 926 19.03 -14.69 -12.33
C ARG A 926 17.98 -14.50 -11.23
N ALA A 927 16.70 -14.40 -11.62
CA ALA A 927 15.58 -14.40 -10.68
C ALA A 927 15.14 -15.82 -10.29
N ASP A 928 13.93 -15.96 -9.73
CA ASP A 928 13.39 -17.22 -9.23
C ASP A 928 13.41 -18.35 -10.28
N MET A 929 13.72 -19.55 -9.80
CA MET A 929 13.48 -20.80 -10.52
C MET A 929 11.96 -21.00 -10.68
N VAL A 930 11.53 -21.32 -11.90
CA VAL A 930 10.11 -21.48 -12.25
C VAL A 930 9.68 -22.92 -12.09
N ARG A 931 10.50 -23.85 -12.61
CA ARG A 931 10.27 -25.29 -12.53
C ARG A 931 11.59 -26.06 -12.68
N VAL A 932 11.54 -27.36 -12.39
CA VAL A 932 12.62 -28.32 -12.63
C VAL A 932 12.05 -29.44 -13.48
N ASP A 933 12.63 -29.69 -14.66
CA ASP A 933 12.24 -30.82 -15.50
C ASP A 933 12.99 -32.08 -15.03
N VAL A 934 12.27 -33.18 -14.84
CA VAL A 934 12.80 -34.45 -14.31
C VAL A 934 12.92 -35.47 -15.44
N PHE A 935 14.12 -36.00 -15.59
CA PHE A 935 14.47 -37.06 -16.53
C PHE A 935 14.99 -38.29 -15.79
N SER A 936 14.96 -39.45 -16.44
CA SER A 936 15.72 -40.62 -15.98
C SER A 936 16.45 -41.31 -17.12
N LYS A 937 17.49 -42.07 -16.78
CA LYS A 937 18.21 -42.96 -17.67
C LYS A 937 18.73 -44.16 -16.85
N PRO A 938 18.59 -45.41 -17.32
CA PRO A 938 19.23 -46.55 -16.69
C PRO A 938 20.76 -46.42 -16.73
N ASN A 939 21.43 -46.69 -15.61
CA ASN A 939 22.88 -46.78 -15.58
C ASN A 939 23.38 -48.14 -16.11
N ALA A 940 24.70 -48.33 -16.12
CA ALA A 940 25.33 -49.56 -16.63
C ALA A 940 24.89 -50.84 -15.90
N HIS A 941 24.31 -50.72 -14.69
CA HIS A 941 23.79 -51.83 -13.90
C HIS A 941 22.26 -51.96 -13.99
N GLY A 942 21.62 -51.27 -14.93
CA GLY A 942 20.17 -51.28 -15.14
C GLY A 942 19.35 -50.55 -14.06
N LYS A 943 20.00 -49.78 -13.17
CA LYS A 943 19.30 -48.97 -12.16
C LYS A 943 18.97 -47.60 -12.74
N GLU A 944 17.74 -47.15 -12.57
CA GLU A 944 17.31 -45.82 -12.98
C GLU A 944 18.08 -44.73 -12.21
N GLU A 945 18.64 -43.78 -12.96
CA GLU A 945 19.23 -42.57 -12.41
C GLU A 945 18.40 -41.36 -12.82
N TYR A 946 18.08 -40.48 -11.86
CA TYR A 946 17.32 -39.27 -12.16
C TYR A 946 18.23 -38.06 -12.44
N TYR A 947 17.78 -37.21 -13.36
CA TYR A 947 18.47 -36.02 -13.85
C TYR A 947 17.54 -34.81 -13.74
N LEU A 948 18.01 -33.73 -13.13
CA LEU A 948 17.20 -32.55 -12.83
C LEU A 948 17.66 -31.33 -13.62
N VAL A 949 16.78 -30.77 -14.45
CA VAL A 949 17.06 -29.62 -15.30
C VAL A 949 16.34 -28.37 -14.77
N PRO A 950 17.07 -27.41 -14.16
CA PRO A 950 16.45 -26.21 -13.59
C PRO A 950 16.09 -25.21 -14.70
N ILE A 951 14.87 -24.67 -14.63
CA ILE A 951 14.38 -23.64 -15.56
C ILE A 951 14.08 -22.37 -14.78
N TYR A 952 14.74 -21.28 -15.19
CA TYR A 952 14.60 -19.96 -14.57
C TYR A 952 13.67 -19.07 -15.37
N ARG A 953 13.18 -18.03 -14.69
CA ARG A 953 12.29 -17.05 -15.32
C ARG A 953 12.98 -16.27 -16.44
N SER A 954 14.28 -16.01 -16.30
CA SER A 954 15.10 -15.36 -17.31
C SER A 954 15.14 -16.12 -18.62
N ASP A 955 15.19 -17.45 -18.57
CA ASP A 955 15.39 -18.30 -19.74
C ASP A 955 14.20 -18.17 -20.71
N ALA A 956 13.00 -18.02 -20.14
CA ALA A 956 11.76 -17.80 -20.89
C ALA A 956 11.67 -16.44 -21.58
N TYR A 957 12.48 -15.46 -21.16
CA TYR A 957 12.52 -14.10 -21.71
C TYR A 957 13.85 -13.76 -22.39
N SER A 958 14.76 -14.73 -22.48
CA SER A 958 16.03 -14.54 -23.16
C SER A 958 15.81 -14.23 -24.64
N SER A 959 16.61 -13.29 -25.15
CA SER A 959 16.76 -13.02 -26.59
C SER A 959 17.75 -13.96 -27.27
N ASP A 960 18.37 -14.86 -26.50
CA ASP A 960 19.21 -15.94 -27.01
C ASP A 960 18.39 -16.83 -27.98
N PRO A 961 18.83 -17.00 -29.24
CA PRO A 961 18.15 -17.84 -30.23
C PRO A 961 17.94 -19.29 -29.75
N ASP A 962 18.91 -19.87 -29.03
CA ASP A 962 18.85 -21.26 -28.60
C ASP A 962 17.75 -21.45 -27.55
N LEU A 963 17.68 -20.54 -26.57
CA LEU A 963 16.61 -20.51 -25.57
C LEU A 963 15.26 -20.05 -26.12
N ALA A 964 15.25 -19.41 -27.29
CA ALA A 964 14.02 -19.10 -28.01
C ALA A 964 13.44 -20.34 -28.71
N ALA A 965 14.31 -21.22 -29.23
CA ALA A 965 13.95 -22.45 -29.90
C ALA A 965 13.61 -23.61 -28.94
N ALA A 966 14.39 -23.79 -27.88
CA ALA A 966 14.32 -24.96 -26.99
C ALA A 966 14.40 -24.59 -25.50
N PRO A 967 13.85 -25.41 -24.58
CA PRO A 967 14.06 -25.24 -23.14
C PRO A 967 15.50 -25.57 -22.75
N PRO A 968 16.00 -25.06 -21.60
CA PRO A 968 17.26 -25.54 -21.02
C PRO A 968 17.28 -27.08 -20.96
N ASN A 969 18.42 -27.69 -21.32
CA ASN A 969 18.52 -29.13 -21.52
C ASN A 969 19.72 -29.79 -20.81
N ARG A 970 20.32 -29.07 -19.84
CA ARG A 970 21.46 -29.56 -19.06
C ARG A 970 21.05 -29.82 -17.61
N ALA A 971 21.31 -31.03 -17.13
CA ALA A 971 20.94 -31.43 -15.77
C ALA A 971 22.05 -31.12 -14.77
N VAL A 972 21.69 -30.74 -13.54
CA VAL A 972 22.66 -30.33 -12.52
C VAL A 972 23.69 -31.44 -12.26
N GLN A 973 24.99 -31.09 -12.35
CA GLN A 973 26.08 -31.92 -11.88
C GLN A 973 26.76 -31.26 -10.68
N ALA A 974 26.85 -32.00 -9.56
CA ALA A 974 27.35 -31.47 -8.31
C ALA A 974 28.77 -30.91 -8.46
N ASN A 975 29.01 -29.71 -7.91
CA ASN A 975 30.29 -29.01 -7.90
C ASN A 975 30.93 -28.76 -9.27
N LYS A 976 30.13 -28.80 -10.36
CA LYS A 976 30.59 -28.52 -11.72
C LYS A 976 29.90 -27.28 -12.30
N PRO A 977 30.59 -26.50 -13.16
CA PRO A 977 29.97 -25.41 -13.89
C PRO A 977 28.94 -25.91 -14.93
N GLU A 978 27.99 -25.06 -15.30
CA GLU A 978 26.84 -25.44 -16.14
C GLU A 978 27.23 -25.94 -17.54
N TYR A 979 28.35 -25.48 -18.11
CA TYR A 979 28.83 -25.98 -19.40
C TYR A 979 29.37 -27.42 -19.34
N GLU A 980 29.72 -27.93 -18.14
CA GLU A 980 30.11 -29.33 -17.90
C GLU A 980 28.92 -30.21 -17.50
N TRP A 981 27.72 -29.65 -17.37
CA TRP A 981 26.54 -30.42 -16.98
C TRP A 981 26.09 -31.36 -18.11
N PRO A 982 25.64 -32.59 -17.78
CA PRO A 982 25.16 -33.57 -18.75
C PRO A 982 23.97 -33.02 -19.53
N VAL A 983 24.00 -33.21 -20.85
CA VAL A 983 22.92 -32.85 -21.77
C VAL A 983 21.91 -33.99 -21.82
N MET A 984 20.61 -33.68 -21.75
CA MET A 984 19.56 -34.69 -21.87
C MET A 984 19.39 -35.07 -23.34
N GLY A 985 19.94 -36.22 -23.73
CA GLY A 985 19.82 -36.81 -25.07
C GLY A 985 18.52 -37.58 -25.26
N GLU A 986 18.37 -38.23 -26.41
CA GLU A 986 17.20 -39.07 -26.75
C GLU A 986 17.06 -40.31 -25.83
N ASP A 987 18.16 -40.74 -25.23
CA ASP A 987 18.25 -41.83 -24.26
C ASP A 987 17.79 -41.44 -22.85
N HIS A 988 17.43 -40.17 -22.62
CA HIS A 988 16.90 -39.68 -21.36
C HIS A 988 15.37 -39.55 -21.44
N GLN A 989 14.66 -40.30 -20.60
CA GLN A 989 13.20 -40.25 -20.56
C GLN A 989 12.71 -39.09 -19.71
N PHE A 990 11.95 -38.16 -20.30
CA PHE A 990 11.22 -37.14 -19.54
C PHE A 990 10.01 -37.73 -18.81
N HIS A 991 9.85 -37.38 -17.53
CA HIS A 991 8.73 -37.80 -16.68
C HIS A 991 7.73 -36.67 -16.43
N PHE A 992 8.17 -35.61 -15.75
CA PHE A 992 7.33 -34.49 -15.32
C PHE A 992 8.14 -33.25 -14.95
N SER A 993 7.46 -32.12 -14.78
CA SER A 993 8.05 -30.87 -14.27
C SER A 993 7.63 -30.59 -12.82
N LEU A 994 8.60 -30.31 -11.95
CA LEU A 994 8.37 -29.89 -10.58
C LEU A 994 8.31 -28.37 -10.46
N MET A 995 7.19 -27.87 -10.00
CA MET A 995 6.99 -26.49 -9.55
C MET A 995 6.99 -26.45 -8.01
N SER A 996 7.19 -25.27 -7.41
CA SER A 996 7.07 -25.13 -5.95
C SER A 996 5.66 -25.55 -5.50
N PHE A 997 5.56 -26.38 -4.47
CA PHE A 997 4.35 -27.10 -4.03
C PHE A 997 3.82 -28.18 -5.00
N SER A 998 4.66 -28.76 -5.86
CA SER A 998 4.32 -30.05 -6.47
C SER A 998 4.47 -31.15 -5.42
N LEU A 999 3.44 -31.97 -5.21
CA LEU A 999 3.53 -33.10 -4.30
C LEU A 999 4.35 -34.21 -4.96
N VAL A 1000 5.31 -34.74 -4.23
CA VAL A 1000 6.13 -35.88 -4.68
C VAL A 1000 6.23 -36.93 -3.59
N GLU A 1001 6.43 -38.16 -4.02
CA GLU A 1001 6.88 -39.26 -3.17
C GLU A 1001 8.20 -39.77 -3.72
N ILE A 1002 9.16 -39.94 -2.81
CA ILE A 1002 10.48 -40.45 -3.14
C ILE A 1002 10.80 -41.62 -2.23
N ILE A 1003 11.59 -42.56 -2.77
CA ILE A 1003 12.16 -43.65 -2.00
C ILE A 1003 13.68 -43.50 -2.06
N ARG A 1004 14.31 -43.31 -0.90
CA ARG A 1004 15.76 -43.19 -0.80
C ARG A 1004 16.44 -44.55 -1.01
N PRO A 1005 17.76 -44.57 -1.31
CA PRO A 1005 18.54 -45.81 -1.29
C PRO A 1005 18.42 -46.61 0.03
N SER A 1006 18.16 -45.93 1.15
CA SER A 1006 17.93 -46.56 2.46
C SER A 1006 16.58 -47.28 2.58
N GLY A 1007 15.66 -47.14 1.60
CA GLY A 1007 14.29 -47.61 1.68
C GLY A 1007 13.31 -46.62 2.35
N GLU A 1008 13.81 -45.52 2.90
CA GLU A 1008 12.98 -44.46 3.51
C GLU A 1008 12.04 -43.83 2.48
N ILE A 1009 10.74 -43.84 2.76
CA ILE A 1009 9.71 -43.21 1.93
C ILE A 1009 9.43 -41.82 2.46
N ILE A 1010 9.57 -40.80 1.60
CA ILE A 1010 9.27 -39.41 1.95
C ILE A 1010 8.24 -38.89 0.97
N ARG A 1011 7.10 -38.44 1.50
CA ARG A 1011 6.07 -37.76 0.72
C ARG A 1011 5.98 -36.30 1.19
N GLY A 1012 6.13 -35.36 0.26
CA GLY A 1012 6.16 -33.95 0.61
C GLY A 1012 6.05 -33.01 -0.58
N TYR A 1013 5.81 -31.73 -0.30
CA TYR A 1013 5.73 -30.69 -1.30
C TYR A 1013 7.11 -30.17 -1.69
N PHE A 1014 7.42 -30.17 -2.99
CA PHE A 1014 8.68 -29.63 -3.51
C PHE A 1014 8.83 -28.13 -3.20
N ARG A 1015 9.98 -27.73 -2.64
CA ARG A 1015 10.27 -26.33 -2.27
C ARG A 1015 11.36 -25.71 -3.13
N GLY A 1016 12.32 -26.49 -3.59
CA GLY A 1016 13.40 -25.99 -4.45
C GLY A 1016 14.46 -27.04 -4.75
N LEU A 1017 15.39 -26.64 -5.61
CA LEU A 1017 16.55 -27.41 -6.04
C LEU A 1017 17.80 -26.58 -5.79
N ASP A 1018 18.79 -27.17 -5.13
CA ASP A 1018 20.13 -26.60 -5.01
C ASP A 1018 20.92 -26.90 -6.28
N ARG A 1019 21.21 -25.85 -7.07
CA ARG A 1019 21.97 -25.95 -8.31
C ARG A 1019 23.43 -26.37 -8.15
N SER A 1020 23.98 -26.28 -6.94
CA SER A 1020 25.38 -26.64 -6.69
C SER A 1020 25.56 -28.13 -6.38
N THR A 1021 24.52 -28.76 -5.83
CA THR A 1021 24.56 -30.15 -5.38
C THR A 1021 23.60 -31.06 -6.16
N GLY A 1022 22.58 -30.50 -6.82
CA GLY A 1022 21.48 -31.27 -7.42
C GLY A 1022 20.45 -31.78 -6.40
N ALA A 1023 20.56 -31.36 -5.13
CA ALA A 1023 19.68 -31.82 -4.07
C ALA A 1023 18.34 -31.05 -4.05
N ILE A 1024 17.24 -31.77 -3.83
CA ILE A 1024 15.91 -31.18 -3.67
C ILE A 1024 15.59 -30.92 -2.20
N THR A 1025 14.68 -29.98 -1.98
CA THR A 1025 14.08 -29.71 -0.67
C THR A 1025 12.59 -29.98 -0.72
N LEU A 1026 12.08 -30.73 0.25
CA LEU A 1026 10.66 -31.01 0.43
C LEU A 1026 10.16 -30.38 1.73
N SER A 1027 8.87 -30.07 1.81
CA SER A 1027 8.18 -29.76 3.06
C SER A 1027 7.08 -30.77 3.34
N GLU A 1028 6.67 -30.89 4.60
CA GLU A 1028 5.47 -31.63 4.97
C GLU A 1028 4.20 -30.99 4.39
N HIS A 1029 3.09 -31.73 4.40
CA HIS A 1029 1.83 -31.23 3.85
C HIS A 1029 1.18 -30.21 4.78
N ASN A 1030 1.13 -30.53 6.07
CA ASN A 1030 0.54 -29.76 7.16
C ASN A 1030 1.44 -28.63 7.67
N ASP A 1031 2.77 -28.75 7.58
CA ASP A 1031 3.71 -27.67 7.88
C ASP A 1031 4.64 -27.36 6.70
N SER A 1032 4.50 -26.15 6.13
CA SER A 1032 5.37 -25.71 5.03
C SER A 1032 6.77 -25.23 5.49
N LEU A 1033 6.97 -25.07 6.80
CA LEU A 1033 8.24 -24.65 7.42
C LEU A 1033 9.07 -25.85 7.90
N SER A 1034 8.45 -27.01 8.17
CA SER A 1034 9.15 -28.29 8.32
C SER A 1034 9.78 -28.68 6.98
N LEU A 1035 11.11 -28.56 6.87
CA LEU A 1035 11.85 -28.77 5.63
C LEU A 1035 12.79 -29.97 5.72
N VAL A 1036 12.64 -30.91 4.80
CA VAL A 1036 13.61 -31.97 4.56
C VAL A 1036 14.55 -31.53 3.42
N ARG A 1037 15.81 -31.26 3.77
CA ARG A 1037 16.85 -30.75 2.84
C ARG A 1037 17.84 -31.85 2.46
N GLY A 1038 18.65 -31.59 1.43
CA GLY A 1038 19.78 -32.45 1.07
C GLY A 1038 19.40 -33.78 0.40
N ILE A 1039 18.20 -33.87 -0.17
CA ILE A 1039 17.73 -35.08 -0.85
C ILE A 1039 18.39 -35.15 -2.23
N GLY A 1040 19.37 -36.04 -2.40
CA GLY A 1040 19.99 -36.30 -3.70
C GLY A 1040 19.02 -37.05 -4.63
N ALA A 1041 18.73 -36.48 -5.81
CA ALA A 1041 17.78 -37.09 -6.74
C ALA A 1041 18.38 -38.24 -7.57
N ARG A 1042 19.69 -38.18 -7.87
CA ARG A 1042 20.37 -39.10 -8.80
C ARG A 1042 20.11 -40.58 -8.48
N THR A 1043 20.18 -40.96 -7.21
CA THR A 1043 20.17 -42.37 -6.77
C THR A 1043 18.86 -42.82 -6.13
N LEU A 1044 17.78 -42.02 -6.25
CA LEU A 1044 16.48 -42.41 -5.71
C LEU A 1044 16.00 -43.72 -6.34
N LEU A 1045 15.41 -44.61 -5.53
CA LEU A 1045 14.81 -45.86 -6.01
C LEU A 1045 13.48 -45.61 -6.74
N SER A 1046 12.78 -44.53 -6.37
CA SER A 1046 11.52 -44.12 -6.98
C SER A 1046 11.35 -42.61 -6.85
N PHE A 1047 10.82 -41.97 -7.89
CA PHE A 1047 10.47 -40.57 -7.89
C PHE A 1047 9.13 -40.34 -8.59
N LYS A 1048 8.07 -40.22 -7.79
CA LYS A 1048 6.70 -40.05 -8.28
C LYS A 1048 6.18 -38.65 -7.99
N LYS A 1049 5.36 -38.14 -8.90
CA LYS A 1049 4.66 -36.85 -8.76
C LYS A 1049 3.16 -37.09 -8.60
N PHE A 1050 2.53 -36.25 -7.80
CA PHE A 1050 1.10 -36.29 -7.54
C PHE A 1050 0.46 -34.91 -7.73
N ASN A 1051 -0.80 -34.92 -8.12
CA ASN A 1051 -1.69 -33.77 -8.08
C ASN A 1051 -2.60 -33.87 -6.85
N VAL A 1052 -2.80 -32.74 -6.17
CA VAL A 1052 -3.70 -32.65 -5.02
C VAL A 1052 -4.84 -31.72 -5.38
N ASP A 1053 -6.05 -32.25 -5.38
CA ASP A 1053 -7.24 -31.47 -5.74
C ASP A 1053 -7.64 -30.49 -4.62
N ARG A 1054 -8.77 -29.79 -4.77
CA ARG A 1054 -9.23 -28.82 -3.76
C ARG A 1054 -9.79 -29.45 -2.49
N LEU A 1055 -10.16 -30.73 -2.52
CA LEU A 1055 -10.67 -31.47 -1.37
C LEU A 1055 -9.51 -32.09 -0.56
N GLY A 1056 -8.32 -32.19 -1.15
CA GLY A 1056 -7.16 -32.85 -0.53
C GLY A 1056 -6.92 -34.26 -1.09
N CYS A 1057 -7.71 -34.70 -2.08
CA CYS A 1057 -7.54 -35.98 -2.72
C CYS A 1057 -6.27 -35.99 -3.57
N VAL A 1058 -5.49 -37.07 -3.45
CA VAL A 1058 -4.18 -37.24 -4.07
C VAL A 1058 -4.28 -38.17 -5.29
N HIS A 1059 -3.78 -37.72 -6.44
CA HIS A 1059 -3.83 -38.46 -7.71
C HIS A 1059 -2.43 -38.55 -8.33
N GLU A 1060 -1.97 -39.74 -8.70
CA GLU A 1060 -0.66 -39.94 -9.33
C GLU A 1060 -0.60 -39.31 -10.74
N VAL A 1061 0.47 -38.57 -11.01
CA VAL A 1061 0.76 -38.02 -12.33
C VAL A 1061 1.73 -38.96 -13.03
N LYS A 1062 1.19 -39.85 -13.86
CA LYS A 1062 1.99 -40.89 -14.54
C LYS A 1062 3.03 -40.34 -15.52
N ARG A 1063 2.65 -39.34 -16.32
CA ARG A 1063 3.55 -38.69 -17.28
C ARG A 1063 3.02 -37.31 -17.67
N GLU A 1064 3.92 -36.39 -17.94
CA GLU A 1064 3.60 -35.10 -18.57
C GLU A 1064 4.28 -34.97 -19.93
N THR A 1065 3.76 -34.07 -20.76
CA THR A 1065 4.46 -33.65 -21.97
C THR A 1065 5.37 -32.48 -21.64
N ARG A 1066 6.64 -32.57 -22.00
CA ARG A 1066 7.58 -31.45 -21.82
C ARG A 1066 7.17 -30.32 -22.76
N THR A 1067 7.02 -29.12 -22.21
CA THR A 1067 6.56 -27.94 -22.97
C THR A 1067 7.46 -26.74 -22.78
N TRP A 1068 7.66 -25.96 -23.85
CA TRP A 1068 8.41 -24.72 -23.85
C TRP A 1068 7.66 -23.63 -24.61
N ARG A 1069 7.40 -22.49 -23.96
CA ARG A 1069 6.71 -21.33 -24.56
C ARG A 1069 5.38 -21.69 -25.28
N GLY A 1070 4.66 -22.69 -24.77
CA GLY A 1070 3.38 -23.15 -25.31
C GLY A 1070 3.48 -24.20 -26.43
N LYS A 1071 4.69 -24.66 -26.76
CA LYS A 1071 4.94 -25.76 -27.71
C LYS A 1071 5.38 -27.02 -26.98
N VAL A 1072 5.04 -28.18 -27.55
CA VAL A 1072 5.57 -29.49 -27.11
C VAL A 1072 7.03 -29.60 -27.56
N TYR A 1073 7.87 -30.11 -26.67
CA TYR A 1073 9.28 -30.40 -26.95
C TYR A 1073 9.52 -31.85 -26.55
N THR A 1074 9.81 -32.70 -27.52
CA THR A 1074 10.09 -34.12 -27.31
C THR A 1074 11.53 -34.33 -26.90
#